data_AF-A0A7S6MLR7-F1
#
_entry.id   AF-A0A7S6MLR7-F1
#
_cell.length_a   1.000
_cell.length_b   1.000
_cell.length_c   1.000
_cell.angle_alpha   90.00
_cell.angle_beta   90.00
_cell.angle_gamma   90.00
#
_symmetry.space_group_name_H-M   'P 1'
#
loop_
_entity.id
_entity.type
_entity.pdbx_description
1 polymer ?
#
loop_
_entity_poly.entity_id
_entity_poly.type
_entity_poly.pdbx_seq_one_letter_code
_entity_poly.pdbx_strand_id
1 'polypeptide(L)'
;MKLFVLHSERRRIPFIVKMWLLCFLLLLHPILPVEASSPKYRTVVSLTFDDGLRQSAAIVPLLDSGLKATFYVNSNKIRLTGSIDGNNWLTKGELDILFGNGYEIGGHTINHVNLATLDDAGQLQAICDDLKNLREWYGDEVHSFAYPYGSTGPTTQSLIAGGCPGTYGVLDKPIGKYESARTTTGIGCQGCPWGVPLPPANPYYLPTVKGVLSTDTLADIQKYVLQAEAYSGGWVVLLFHSVCDGCDTGSITQETLINFLTWLKDRESQGTYVRTVHQVMSGDYPPALPPPPLGPNMIINSSLEVLASNGFPYCWQVGDYGVSTATWTHTSDAYAGDFAEKLQITSYTSGDRKLLPKLDAGQRSGQCAPSVNPGTNYQIEAYYKSTISAWVPLFYLDANGVWKYWRTAPSLQAASDWTHMSYVIGPLPEGAQALSFGIALTGVGTLTTDEYLMTEVLDSNVTPTFVGGAAALTVAQDSLPLDLKPNLHVSDTDSGQTLTWTLSAVPAHGTVTISGATAGTGASDITPGGIITYQPAAGYNGSDAFTIQVSDGTASEARVFTVTVTPLPNVAPTFVGGTAVLTVAQDSPPLDLKPNLHVSDTDSGQTLTWTLNAVPAHGTVTISGATAGTGASDITPGGIITYQPAPGYNGSDTFTVHVSDGTAGEARVFTVTVSPLPNVAPVFVGGSTTILVHKNSVTDLKPYLHVSDKDSGQTLTWSQAVAPIKGALTISGATASSGSTNITPHGTISYRPKPAYLGPDTFTIQVSDGVATAYRTFNVTVSK
;
A
#
# COMPACT_ATOMS: atom_id res chain seq x y z
N MET A 1 -15.57 6.27 53.68
CA MET A 1 -16.72 5.53 54.25
C MET A 1 -16.54 4.06 53.86
N LYS A 2 -16.30 3.20 54.87
CA LYS A 2 -16.14 1.72 54.89
C LYS A 2 -14.99 1.05 54.09
N LEU A 3 -13.96 0.68 54.86
CA LEU A 3 -12.97 -0.39 54.68
C LEU A 3 -13.61 -1.78 54.48
N PHE A 4 -12.92 -2.71 53.80
CA PHE A 4 -12.35 -3.91 54.45
C PHE A 4 -11.21 -4.54 53.62
N VAL A 5 -10.19 -4.95 54.37
CA VAL A 5 -8.87 -5.50 54.04
C VAL A 5 -8.98 -7.02 53.79
N LEU A 6 -8.07 -7.62 53.00
CA LEU A 6 -7.37 -8.86 53.40
C LEU A 6 -6.10 -9.16 52.58
N HIS A 7 -5.09 -9.59 53.34
CA HIS A 7 -3.71 -9.88 53.01
C HIS A 7 -3.54 -11.37 52.64
N SER A 8 -2.60 -11.67 51.75
CA SER A 8 -1.60 -12.76 51.82
C SER A 8 -2.01 -14.13 52.41
N GLU A 9 -2.03 -15.17 51.56
CA GLU A 9 -1.40 -16.46 51.91
C GLU A 9 -0.55 -17.00 50.76
N ARG A 10 0.75 -17.18 51.03
CA ARG A 10 1.64 -18.07 50.27
C ARG A 10 1.37 -19.51 50.74
N ARG A 11 0.95 -20.40 49.83
CA ARG A 11 1.23 -21.84 49.95
C ARG A 11 1.88 -22.36 48.67
N ARG A 12 3.07 -22.93 48.85
CA ARG A 12 3.86 -23.63 47.85
C ARG A 12 3.10 -24.88 47.38
N ILE A 13 3.02 -25.09 46.07
CA ILE A 13 2.68 -26.37 45.43
C ILE A 13 3.85 -26.72 44.50
N PRO A 14 4.34 -27.97 44.49
CA PRO A 14 5.70 -28.31 44.07
C PRO A 14 5.90 -28.38 42.55
N PHE A 15 7.17 -28.20 42.16
CA PHE A 15 7.75 -28.57 40.87
C PHE A 15 7.27 -29.96 40.42
N ILE A 16 6.25 -30.07 39.58
CA ILE A 16 5.94 -31.15 38.59
C ILE A 16 4.76 -30.66 37.71
N VAL A 17 4.83 -29.44 37.18
CA VAL A 17 3.98 -29.01 36.04
C VAL A 17 4.78 -28.03 35.18
N LYS A 18 5.87 -28.51 34.59
CA LYS A 18 6.67 -27.75 33.62
C LYS A 18 7.09 -28.59 32.41
N MET A 19 6.33 -29.64 32.11
CA MET A 19 6.56 -30.52 30.96
C MET A 19 5.26 -31.03 30.32
N TRP A 20 4.19 -30.22 30.36
CA TRP A 20 2.91 -30.49 29.67
C TRP A 20 2.28 -29.20 29.11
N LEU A 21 3.09 -28.21 28.73
CA LEU A 21 2.63 -26.98 28.08
C LEU A 21 3.50 -26.55 26.89
N LEU A 22 4.16 -27.53 26.23
CA LEU A 22 4.98 -27.29 25.03
C LEU A 22 4.64 -28.22 23.85
N CYS A 23 3.48 -28.89 23.87
CA CYS A 23 3.01 -29.77 22.78
C CYS A 23 1.58 -29.46 22.28
N PHE A 24 0.99 -28.32 22.64
CA PHE A 24 -0.36 -27.94 22.20
C PHE A 24 -0.44 -26.47 21.72
N LEU A 25 0.57 -26.03 20.97
CA LEU A 25 0.60 -24.72 20.29
C LEU A 25 1.10 -24.83 18.84
N LEU A 26 1.07 -26.04 18.28
CA LEU A 26 1.30 -26.36 16.88
C LEU A 26 0.15 -27.26 16.44
N LEU A 27 -0.94 -26.64 15.95
CA LEU A 27 -2.08 -27.19 15.18
C LEU A 27 -3.37 -26.43 15.52
N LEU A 28 -3.37 -25.12 15.29
CA LEU A 28 -4.55 -24.32 15.01
C LEU A 28 -4.07 -23.11 14.21
N HIS A 29 -3.62 -23.38 13.00
CA HIS A 29 -3.72 -22.37 11.96
C HIS A 29 -5.22 -22.20 11.71
N PRO A 30 -5.78 -20.98 11.76
CA PRO A 30 -7.02 -20.76 11.06
C PRO A 30 -6.73 -21.18 9.62
N ILE A 31 -7.44 -22.19 9.12
CA ILE A 31 -7.53 -22.42 7.69
C ILE A 31 -8.21 -21.13 7.20
N LEU A 32 -7.39 -20.19 6.74
CA LEU A 32 -7.90 -19.07 5.95
C LEU A 32 -8.74 -19.72 4.84
N PRO A 33 -9.97 -19.23 4.57
CA PRO A 33 -10.68 -19.70 3.40
C PRO A 33 -9.72 -19.54 2.22
N VAL A 34 -9.55 -20.61 1.44
CA VAL A 34 -8.90 -20.49 0.14
C VAL A 34 -9.69 -19.41 -0.58
N GLU A 35 -9.15 -18.20 -0.67
CA GLU A 35 -9.75 -17.14 -1.47
C GLU A 35 -9.81 -17.69 -2.89
N ALA A 36 -11.03 -18.00 -3.33
CA ALA A 36 -11.26 -18.50 -4.67
C ALA A 36 -10.79 -17.41 -5.64
N SER A 37 -9.85 -17.77 -6.52
CA SER A 37 -9.45 -16.93 -7.64
C SER A 37 -10.69 -16.41 -8.36
N SER A 38 -10.67 -15.14 -8.80
CA SER A 38 -11.71 -14.58 -9.66
C SER A 38 -12.01 -15.57 -10.80
N PRO A 39 -13.30 -15.89 -11.06
CA PRO A 39 -13.67 -16.93 -12.01
C PRO A 39 -13.18 -16.56 -13.39
N LYS A 40 -12.42 -17.48 -13.99
CA LYS A 40 -11.80 -17.32 -15.31
C LYS A 40 -12.83 -17.26 -16.42
N TYR A 41 -13.99 -17.91 -16.21
CA TYR A 41 -15.09 -17.94 -17.15
C TYR A 41 -16.42 -17.62 -16.46
N ARG A 42 -17.29 -16.90 -17.18
CA ARG A 42 -18.64 -16.63 -16.68
C ARG A 42 -19.42 -17.94 -16.52
N THR A 43 -19.96 -18.12 -15.33
CA THR A 43 -20.79 -19.27 -14.99
C THR A 43 -22.20 -18.82 -14.62
N VAL A 44 -23.20 -19.53 -15.13
CA VAL A 44 -24.59 -19.37 -14.72
C VAL A 44 -25.01 -20.64 -13.99
N VAL A 45 -25.68 -20.51 -12.84
CA VAL A 45 -26.13 -21.65 -12.05
C VAL A 45 -27.66 -21.64 -11.96
N SER A 46 -28.29 -22.75 -12.29
CA SER A 46 -29.72 -22.96 -12.03
C SER A 46 -29.90 -24.00 -10.94
N LEU A 47 -30.60 -23.61 -9.88
CA LEU A 47 -31.03 -24.49 -8.80
C LEU A 47 -32.36 -25.12 -9.20
N THR A 48 -32.42 -26.44 -9.33
CA THR A 48 -33.64 -27.16 -9.72
C THR A 48 -34.08 -28.12 -8.62
N PHE A 49 -35.36 -28.09 -8.29
CA PHE A 49 -35.98 -28.94 -7.28
C PHE A 49 -37.10 -29.77 -7.90
N ASP A 50 -37.03 -31.08 -7.72
CA ASP A 50 -37.93 -32.03 -8.39
C ASP A 50 -39.08 -32.46 -7.51
N ASP A 51 -40.03 -33.16 -8.14
CA ASP A 51 -41.19 -33.83 -7.55
C ASP A 51 -42.26 -32.89 -6.97
N GLY A 52 -41.90 -31.70 -6.48
CA GLY A 52 -42.81 -30.82 -5.77
C GLY A 52 -43.06 -31.28 -4.33
N LEU A 53 -42.02 -31.84 -3.70
CA LEU A 53 -42.06 -32.24 -2.29
C LEU A 53 -42.13 -31.03 -1.38
N ARG A 54 -42.95 -31.08 -0.33
CA ARG A 54 -43.20 -29.96 0.59
C ARG A 54 -41.94 -29.47 1.30
N GLN A 55 -41.01 -30.37 1.54
CA GLN A 55 -39.70 -30.10 2.17
C GLN A 55 -38.87 -29.10 1.35
N SER A 56 -39.07 -29.06 0.02
CA SER A 56 -38.44 -28.06 -0.86
C SER A 56 -39.02 -26.64 -0.70
N ALA A 57 -40.20 -26.44 -0.08
CA ALA A 57 -40.68 -25.10 0.24
C ALA A 57 -40.09 -24.55 1.55
N ALA A 58 -39.60 -25.41 2.45
CA ALA A 58 -39.01 -24.97 3.72
C ALA A 58 -37.72 -24.13 3.52
N ILE A 59 -37.12 -24.19 2.33
CA ILE A 59 -35.90 -23.45 1.96
C ILE A 59 -36.16 -22.07 1.33
N VAL A 60 -37.42 -21.74 1.06
CA VAL A 60 -37.81 -20.48 0.42
C VAL A 60 -37.36 -19.25 1.21
N PRO A 61 -37.43 -19.22 2.55
CA PRO A 61 -36.88 -18.10 3.34
C PRO A 61 -35.36 -17.92 3.20
N LEU A 62 -34.63 -18.93 2.73
CA LEU A 62 -33.18 -18.90 2.52
C LEU A 62 -32.82 -18.46 1.09
N LEU A 63 -33.68 -18.78 0.13
CA LEU A 63 -33.61 -18.28 -1.25
C LEU A 63 -34.04 -16.80 -1.36
N ASP A 64 -34.73 -16.25 -0.36
CA ASP A 64 -35.18 -14.85 -0.27
C ASP A 64 -34.05 -13.83 -0.01
N SER A 65 -32.88 -14.11 -0.57
CA SER A 65 -31.64 -13.36 -0.46
C SER A 65 -31.13 -12.86 -1.82
N GLY A 66 -31.88 -13.10 -2.91
CA GLY A 66 -31.56 -12.72 -4.29
C GLY A 66 -31.42 -13.89 -5.26
N LEU A 67 -31.38 -15.15 -4.77
CA LEU A 67 -31.21 -16.34 -5.58
C LEU A 67 -32.57 -16.92 -6.02
N LYS A 68 -32.76 -17.13 -7.32
CA LYS A 68 -33.97 -17.77 -7.86
C LYS A 68 -33.72 -19.21 -8.29
N ALA A 69 -34.75 -20.03 -8.22
CA ALA A 69 -34.72 -21.46 -8.47
C ALA A 69 -35.92 -21.89 -9.32
N THR A 70 -35.83 -23.09 -9.89
CA THR A 70 -36.87 -23.72 -10.71
C THR A 70 -37.41 -24.95 -10.00
N PHE A 71 -38.73 -25.01 -9.79
CA PHE A 71 -39.42 -26.12 -9.14
C PHE A 71 -40.21 -26.91 -10.18
N TYR A 72 -39.82 -28.17 -10.38
CA TYR A 72 -40.49 -29.11 -11.27
C TYR A 72 -41.49 -29.92 -10.46
N VAL A 73 -42.79 -29.77 -10.78
CA VAL A 73 -43.86 -30.33 -9.94
C VAL A 73 -44.73 -31.32 -10.70
N ASN A 74 -45.25 -32.32 -9.98
CA ASN A 74 -46.28 -33.21 -10.52
C ASN A 74 -47.68 -32.62 -10.32
N SER A 75 -48.28 -32.08 -11.37
CA SER A 75 -49.49 -31.24 -11.22
C SER A 75 -50.68 -31.93 -10.54
N ASN A 76 -50.89 -33.23 -10.73
CA ASN A 76 -52.00 -33.95 -10.07
C ASN A 76 -51.70 -34.26 -8.60
N LYS A 77 -50.42 -34.45 -8.21
CA LYS A 77 -50.05 -34.57 -6.80
C LYS A 77 -50.40 -33.29 -6.04
N ILE A 78 -50.12 -32.13 -6.63
CA ILE A 78 -50.45 -30.81 -6.08
C ILE A 78 -51.98 -30.61 -5.98
N ARG A 79 -52.76 -31.04 -6.98
CA ARG A 79 -54.23 -30.94 -6.98
C ARG A 79 -54.90 -31.71 -5.84
N LEU A 80 -54.30 -32.82 -5.41
CA LEU A 80 -54.90 -33.77 -4.46
C LEU A 80 -54.47 -33.54 -3.00
N THR A 81 -53.63 -32.53 -2.75
CA THR A 81 -53.13 -32.17 -1.43
C THR A 81 -54.28 -31.70 -0.54
N GLY A 82 -54.62 -32.51 0.48
CA GLY A 82 -55.85 -32.41 1.28
C GLY A 82 -56.51 -33.78 1.56
N SER A 83 -56.06 -34.83 0.88
CA SER A 83 -56.33 -36.24 1.18
C SER A 83 -55.15 -36.90 1.94
N ILE A 84 -55.30 -38.14 2.43
CA ILE A 84 -54.48 -38.81 3.47
C ILE A 84 -52.96 -38.87 3.16
N ASP A 85 -52.54 -38.63 1.91
CA ASP A 85 -51.14 -38.56 1.47
C ASP A 85 -50.56 -37.11 1.42
N GLY A 86 -51.34 -36.10 1.81
CA GLY A 86 -51.08 -34.68 1.58
C GLY A 86 -50.02 -33.99 2.46
N ASN A 87 -49.27 -34.74 3.27
CA ASN A 87 -48.23 -34.15 4.13
C ASN A 87 -46.87 -34.02 3.45
N ASN A 88 -46.62 -34.73 2.34
CA ASN A 88 -45.29 -34.78 1.71
C ASN A 88 -45.16 -33.91 0.44
N TRP A 89 -46.26 -33.44 -0.14
CA TRP A 89 -46.28 -32.64 -1.38
C TRP A 89 -46.63 -31.19 -1.08
N LEU A 90 -46.17 -30.27 -1.93
CA LEU A 90 -46.55 -28.87 -1.87
C LEU A 90 -48.06 -28.72 -2.04
N THR A 91 -48.68 -27.89 -1.20
CA THR A 91 -50.04 -27.43 -1.43
C THR A 91 -50.06 -26.40 -2.57
N LYS A 92 -51.22 -26.24 -3.21
CA LYS A 92 -51.39 -25.19 -4.23
C LYS A 92 -51.08 -23.78 -3.69
N GLY A 93 -51.41 -23.50 -2.43
CA GLY A 93 -51.09 -22.23 -1.78
C GLY A 93 -49.59 -22.00 -1.58
N GLU A 94 -48.83 -23.04 -1.22
CA GLU A 94 -47.37 -22.96 -1.12
C GLU A 94 -46.72 -22.76 -2.50
N LEU A 95 -47.27 -23.41 -3.53
CA LEU A 95 -46.82 -23.22 -4.91
C LEU A 95 -47.12 -21.80 -5.42
N ASP A 96 -48.24 -21.19 -5.02
CA ASP A 96 -48.57 -19.80 -5.33
C ASP A 96 -47.63 -18.80 -4.66
N ILE A 97 -47.18 -19.09 -3.44
CA ILE A 97 -46.15 -18.29 -2.76
C ILE A 97 -44.83 -18.38 -3.52
N LEU A 98 -44.43 -19.57 -3.98
CA LEU A 98 -43.23 -19.74 -4.81
C LEU A 98 -43.34 -18.90 -6.10
N PHE A 99 -44.40 -19.10 -6.86
CA PHE A 99 -44.61 -18.36 -8.11
C PHE A 99 -44.65 -16.84 -7.89
N GLY A 100 -45.39 -16.37 -6.87
CA GLY A 100 -45.50 -14.95 -6.54
C GLY A 100 -44.19 -14.29 -6.09
N ASN A 101 -43.22 -15.08 -5.60
CA ASN A 101 -41.87 -14.61 -5.27
C ASN A 101 -40.89 -14.70 -6.45
N GLY A 102 -41.36 -15.01 -7.66
CA GLY A 102 -40.53 -15.06 -8.88
C GLY A 102 -39.68 -16.32 -9.01
N TYR A 103 -40.04 -17.41 -8.33
CA TYR A 103 -39.49 -18.74 -8.63
C TYR A 103 -40.17 -19.31 -9.87
N GLU A 104 -39.41 -20.03 -10.70
CA GLU A 104 -39.98 -20.67 -11.89
C GLU A 104 -40.69 -21.97 -11.50
N ILE A 105 -41.90 -22.18 -12.05
CA ILE A 105 -42.63 -23.45 -11.91
C ILE A 105 -42.62 -24.19 -13.25
N GLY A 106 -42.03 -25.37 -13.26
CA GLY A 106 -41.89 -26.25 -14.42
C GLY A 106 -42.68 -27.55 -14.30
N GLY A 107 -42.85 -28.23 -15.43
CA GLY A 107 -43.56 -29.50 -15.49
C GLY A 107 -42.70 -30.71 -15.15
N HIS A 108 -43.29 -31.69 -14.50
CA HIS A 108 -42.63 -32.97 -14.19
C HIS A 108 -43.53 -34.19 -14.47
N THR A 109 -44.50 -34.04 -15.37
CA THR A 109 -45.61 -34.97 -15.64
C THR A 109 -46.60 -35.06 -14.49
N ILE A 110 -47.83 -35.46 -14.82
CA ILE A 110 -48.97 -35.44 -13.91
C ILE A 110 -48.74 -36.25 -12.61
N ASN A 111 -48.02 -37.38 -12.67
CA ASN A 111 -47.80 -38.30 -11.54
C ASN A 111 -46.39 -38.95 -11.58
N HIS A 112 -45.36 -38.23 -12.02
CA HIS A 112 -43.97 -38.74 -12.14
C HIS A 112 -43.85 -40.01 -13.01
N VAL A 113 -44.47 -39.96 -14.20
CA VAL A 113 -44.57 -41.10 -15.13
C VAL A 113 -43.27 -41.27 -15.92
N ASN A 114 -42.73 -42.50 -15.98
CA ASN A 114 -41.57 -42.79 -16.83
C ASN A 114 -41.98 -42.85 -18.30
N LEU A 115 -41.72 -41.76 -19.03
CA LEU A 115 -42.14 -41.60 -20.42
C LEU A 115 -41.61 -42.70 -21.35
N ALA A 116 -40.41 -43.23 -21.12
CA ALA A 116 -39.86 -44.29 -21.96
C ALA A 116 -40.61 -45.63 -21.86
N THR A 117 -41.52 -45.77 -20.90
CA THR A 117 -42.38 -46.96 -20.77
C THR A 117 -43.71 -46.84 -21.54
N LEU A 118 -44.00 -45.67 -22.11
CA LEU A 118 -45.21 -45.38 -22.84
C LEU A 118 -44.95 -45.30 -24.36
N ASP A 119 -46.00 -45.54 -25.13
CA ASP A 119 -46.01 -45.22 -26.56
C ASP A 119 -46.10 -43.70 -26.79
N ASP A 120 -45.89 -43.25 -28.03
CA ASP A 120 -45.84 -41.83 -28.38
C ASP A 120 -47.10 -41.06 -27.96
N ALA A 121 -48.28 -41.68 -28.08
CA ALA A 121 -49.56 -41.10 -27.67
C ALA A 121 -49.66 -40.97 -26.14
N GLY A 122 -49.25 -42.00 -25.39
CA GLY A 122 -49.21 -41.97 -23.93
C GLY A 122 -48.21 -40.96 -23.39
N GLN A 123 -47.04 -40.84 -24.03
CA GLN A 123 -46.05 -39.80 -23.69
C GLN A 123 -46.63 -38.41 -23.88
N LEU A 124 -47.21 -38.13 -25.05
CA LEU A 124 -47.81 -36.84 -25.36
C LEU A 124 -48.93 -36.51 -24.38
N GLN A 125 -49.82 -37.46 -24.08
CA GLN A 125 -50.92 -37.26 -23.13
C GLN A 125 -50.39 -36.88 -21.73
N ALA A 126 -49.41 -37.62 -21.21
CA ALA A 126 -48.85 -37.36 -19.88
C ALA A 126 -48.15 -36.00 -19.77
N ILE A 127 -47.48 -35.56 -20.83
CA ILE A 127 -46.86 -34.23 -20.93
C ILE A 127 -47.94 -33.14 -20.99
N CYS A 128 -48.96 -33.34 -21.82
CA CYS A 128 -49.96 -32.31 -22.09
C CYS A 128 -50.99 -32.12 -20.99
N ASP A 129 -51.37 -33.18 -20.29
CA ASP A 129 -52.21 -33.05 -19.10
C ASP A 129 -51.51 -32.28 -17.99
N ASP A 130 -50.20 -32.51 -17.83
CA ASP A 130 -49.40 -31.78 -16.86
C ASP A 130 -49.28 -30.29 -17.22
N LEU A 131 -48.89 -30.00 -18.47
CA LEU A 131 -48.78 -28.63 -18.96
C LEU A 131 -50.12 -27.91 -18.86
N LYS A 132 -51.23 -28.53 -19.28
CA LYS A 132 -52.57 -27.95 -19.17
C LYS A 132 -52.88 -27.58 -17.72
N ASN A 133 -52.64 -28.48 -16.78
CA ASN A 133 -52.91 -28.23 -15.36
C ASN A 133 -52.12 -27.04 -14.82
N LEU A 134 -50.85 -26.89 -15.22
CA LEU A 134 -49.99 -25.78 -14.80
C LEU A 134 -50.38 -24.47 -15.50
N ARG A 135 -50.72 -24.51 -16.80
CA ARG A 135 -51.22 -23.36 -17.57
C ARG A 135 -52.53 -22.82 -17.00
N GLU A 136 -53.42 -23.68 -16.50
CA GLU A 136 -54.63 -23.25 -15.77
C GLU A 136 -54.32 -22.42 -14.52
N TRP A 137 -53.14 -22.58 -13.92
CA TRP A 137 -52.73 -21.86 -12.70
C TRP A 137 -51.88 -20.63 -12.98
N TYR A 138 -50.90 -20.75 -13.88
CA TYR A 138 -49.83 -19.77 -14.06
C TYR A 138 -49.79 -19.19 -15.48
N GLY A 139 -50.70 -19.62 -16.36
CA GLY A 139 -50.82 -19.10 -17.71
C GLY A 139 -49.55 -19.32 -18.54
N ASP A 140 -49.18 -18.31 -19.33
CA ASP A 140 -48.12 -18.42 -20.33
C ASP A 140 -46.69 -18.44 -19.71
N GLU A 141 -46.58 -18.34 -18.38
CA GLU A 141 -45.32 -18.32 -17.58
C GLU A 141 -44.69 -19.71 -17.27
N VAL A 142 -45.29 -20.80 -17.75
CA VAL A 142 -44.78 -22.17 -17.57
C VAL A 142 -43.87 -22.53 -18.75
N HIS A 143 -42.55 -22.52 -18.58
CA HIS A 143 -41.63 -22.62 -19.72
C HIS A 143 -40.82 -23.91 -19.79
N SER A 144 -40.39 -24.48 -18.67
CA SER A 144 -39.46 -25.61 -18.68
C SER A 144 -40.06 -26.93 -18.19
N PHE A 145 -39.44 -28.03 -18.58
CA PHE A 145 -39.83 -29.39 -18.23
C PHE A 145 -38.65 -30.22 -17.72
N ALA A 146 -38.93 -31.15 -16.82
CA ALA A 146 -37.99 -32.15 -16.35
C ALA A 146 -38.47 -33.55 -16.68
N TYR A 147 -37.63 -34.36 -17.34
CA TYR A 147 -37.95 -35.76 -17.60
C TYR A 147 -37.92 -36.56 -16.29
N PRO A 148 -39.03 -37.22 -15.88
CA PRO A 148 -38.98 -38.16 -14.77
C PRO A 148 -37.89 -39.21 -15.00
N TYR A 149 -37.09 -39.47 -13.97
CA TYR A 149 -35.92 -40.37 -14.02
C TYR A 149 -34.82 -39.98 -15.02
N GLY A 150 -34.89 -38.79 -15.65
CA GLY A 150 -34.00 -38.38 -16.74
C GLY A 150 -34.20 -39.16 -18.04
N SER A 151 -35.27 -39.95 -18.12
CA SER A 151 -35.55 -40.90 -19.18
C SER A 151 -36.05 -40.16 -20.44
N THR A 152 -35.20 -40.06 -21.46
CA THR A 152 -35.48 -39.32 -22.69
C THR A 152 -34.77 -39.92 -23.91
N GLY A 153 -35.32 -39.68 -25.10
CA GLY A 153 -34.75 -40.04 -26.40
C GLY A 153 -35.28 -39.11 -27.51
N PRO A 154 -34.80 -39.25 -28.77
CA PRO A 154 -35.14 -38.33 -29.85
C PRO A 154 -36.65 -38.14 -30.08
N THR A 155 -37.45 -39.20 -29.92
CA THR A 155 -38.91 -39.14 -30.05
C THR A 155 -39.53 -38.28 -28.94
N THR A 156 -39.20 -38.54 -27.67
CA THR A 156 -39.74 -37.78 -26.53
C THR A 156 -39.34 -36.30 -26.61
N GLN A 157 -38.11 -36.00 -27.03
CA GLN A 157 -37.65 -34.63 -27.27
C GLN A 157 -38.48 -33.93 -28.35
N SER A 158 -38.76 -34.64 -29.44
CA SER A 158 -39.59 -34.13 -30.54
C SER A 158 -41.04 -33.88 -30.11
N LEU A 159 -41.62 -34.73 -29.25
CA LEU A 159 -42.97 -34.53 -28.71
C LEU A 159 -43.07 -33.25 -27.85
N ILE A 160 -42.09 -33.00 -26.99
CA ILE A 160 -42.04 -31.75 -26.21
C ILE A 160 -41.88 -30.53 -27.11
N ALA A 161 -40.97 -30.61 -28.10
CA ALA A 161 -40.73 -29.54 -29.05
C ALA A 161 -41.95 -29.23 -29.94
N GLY A 162 -42.73 -30.27 -30.28
CA GLY A 162 -43.94 -30.20 -31.08
C GLY A 162 -45.14 -29.60 -30.35
N GLY A 163 -45.17 -29.70 -29.02
CA GLY A 163 -46.19 -29.07 -28.18
C GLY A 163 -47.51 -29.82 -28.09
N CYS A 164 -48.40 -29.24 -27.29
CA CYS A 164 -49.66 -29.84 -26.88
C CYS A 164 -50.84 -29.25 -27.64
N PRO A 165 -51.68 -30.10 -28.27
CA PRO A 165 -52.90 -29.64 -28.92
C PRO A 165 -53.95 -29.26 -27.88
N GLY A 166 -54.87 -28.37 -28.24
CA GLY A 166 -56.04 -28.00 -27.43
C GLY A 166 -55.88 -26.69 -26.65
N THR A 167 -56.88 -26.40 -25.81
CA THR A 167 -57.02 -25.14 -25.06
C THR A 167 -57.16 -25.36 -23.55
N TYR A 168 -56.89 -24.31 -22.77
CA TYR A 168 -57.04 -24.28 -21.31
C TYR A 168 -57.78 -23.02 -20.83
N GLY A 169 -58.33 -23.09 -19.62
CA GLY A 169 -59.00 -21.98 -18.96
C GLY A 169 -60.32 -21.55 -19.61
N VAL A 170 -60.94 -20.52 -19.04
CA VAL A 170 -62.25 -20.00 -19.50
C VAL A 170 -62.17 -19.14 -20.78
N LEU A 171 -60.96 -18.83 -21.23
CA LEU A 171 -60.71 -18.02 -22.44
C LEU A 171 -60.19 -18.85 -23.62
N ASP A 172 -60.23 -20.18 -23.53
CA ASP A 172 -59.76 -21.11 -24.57
C ASP A 172 -58.37 -20.77 -25.12
N LYS A 173 -57.43 -20.45 -24.22
CA LYS A 173 -56.04 -20.19 -24.61
C LYS A 173 -55.35 -21.48 -25.09
N PRO A 174 -54.52 -21.46 -26.15
CA PRO A 174 -53.76 -22.64 -26.57
C PRO A 174 -52.85 -23.15 -25.46
N ILE A 175 -52.78 -24.47 -25.24
CA ILE A 175 -51.89 -25.07 -24.21
C ILE A 175 -50.41 -24.79 -24.55
N GLY A 176 -50.05 -24.86 -25.83
CA GLY A 176 -48.71 -24.52 -26.30
C GLY A 176 -47.69 -25.62 -25.99
N LYS A 177 -46.45 -25.24 -25.67
CA LYS A 177 -45.36 -26.18 -25.40
C LYS A 177 -44.51 -25.74 -24.22
N TYR A 178 -43.65 -26.64 -23.76
CA TYR A 178 -42.45 -26.26 -23.02
C TYR A 178 -41.39 -25.78 -24.02
N GLU A 179 -40.56 -24.84 -23.60
CA GLU A 179 -39.48 -24.24 -24.39
C GLU A 179 -38.14 -24.96 -24.18
N SER A 180 -38.02 -25.68 -23.06
CA SER A 180 -36.84 -26.47 -22.74
C SER A 180 -37.18 -27.71 -21.92
N ALA A 181 -36.29 -28.71 -21.97
CA ALA A 181 -36.42 -29.92 -21.18
C ALA A 181 -35.06 -30.44 -20.70
N ARG A 182 -34.96 -30.82 -19.43
CA ARG A 182 -33.72 -31.27 -18.79
C ARG A 182 -33.74 -32.72 -18.32
N THR A 183 -32.58 -33.39 -18.37
CA THR A 183 -32.35 -34.77 -17.88
C THR A 183 -31.75 -34.77 -16.46
N THR A 184 -31.14 -35.88 -16.01
CA THR A 184 -30.60 -36.10 -14.65
C THR A 184 -29.08 -36.31 -14.61
N THR A 185 -28.39 -36.17 -15.75
CA THR A 185 -26.93 -36.30 -15.83
C THR A 185 -26.35 -35.59 -17.07
N GLY A 186 -25.02 -35.59 -17.20
CA GLY A 186 -24.29 -35.03 -18.34
C GLY A 186 -23.38 -33.85 -18.01
N ILE A 187 -23.35 -33.38 -16.75
CA ILE A 187 -22.38 -32.40 -16.23
C ILE A 187 -21.50 -33.07 -15.16
N GLY A 188 -20.19 -32.83 -15.22
CA GLY A 188 -19.23 -33.22 -14.19
C GLY A 188 -19.01 -34.73 -13.99
N CYS A 189 -19.54 -35.56 -14.90
CA CYS A 189 -19.15 -36.97 -15.05
C CYS A 189 -17.79 -37.11 -15.76
N GLN A 190 -17.19 -38.30 -15.70
CA GLN A 190 -15.93 -38.58 -16.39
C GLN A 190 -16.10 -38.36 -17.91
N GLY A 191 -15.39 -37.37 -18.46
CA GLY A 191 -15.47 -36.98 -19.88
C GLY A 191 -16.59 -36.00 -20.22
N CYS A 192 -17.39 -35.57 -19.24
CA CYS A 192 -18.45 -34.59 -19.41
C CYS A 192 -17.94 -33.16 -19.17
N PRO A 193 -18.55 -32.13 -19.77
CA PRO A 193 -18.23 -30.74 -19.47
C PRO A 193 -18.66 -30.37 -18.04
N TRP A 194 -18.07 -29.30 -17.50
CA TRP A 194 -18.44 -28.76 -16.18
C TRP A 194 -19.59 -27.75 -16.25
N GLY A 195 -19.92 -27.23 -17.44
CA GLY A 195 -21.10 -26.41 -17.69
C GLY A 195 -21.62 -26.61 -19.12
N VAL A 196 -22.91 -26.38 -19.33
CA VAL A 196 -23.57 -26.40 -20.64
C VAL A 196 -23.19 -25.14 -21.41
N PRO A 197 -22.80 -25.25 -22.70
CA PRO A 197 -22.60 -24.07 -23.54
C PRO A 197 -23.86 -23.19 -23.57
N LEU A 198 -23.67 -21.88 -23.64
CA LEU A 198 -24.75 -20.90 -23.79
C LEU A 198 -24.64 -20.21 -25.15
N PRO A 199 -25.70 -20.23 -25.98
CA PRO A 199 -26.95 -20.98 -25.80
C PRO A 199 -26.73 -22.51 -25.90
N PRO A 200 -27.60 -23.33 -25.29
CA PRO A 200 -27.47 -24.78 -25.34
C PRO A 200 -27.72 -25.32 -26.76
N ALA A 201 -26.91 -26.30 -27.18
CA ALA A 201 -27.01 -26.89 -28.51
C ALA A 201 -28.36 -27.57 -28.79
N ASN A 202 -29.00 -28.14 -27.76
CA ASN A 202 -30.34 -28.68 -27.84
C ASN A 202 -31.14 -28.26 -26.59
N PRO A 203 -32.14 -27.36 -26.70
CA PRO A 203 -32.93 -26.90 -25.56
C PRO A 203 -33.83 -27.99 -24.95
N TYR A 204 -34.10 -29.08 -25.66
CA TYR A 204 -34.91 -30.21 -25.18
C TYR A 204 -34.06 -31.38 -24.65
N TYR A 205 -32.74 -31.21 -24.59
CA TYR A 205 -31.82 -32.13 -23.92
C TYR A 205 -30.80 -31.32 -23.13
N LEU A 206 -31.25 -30.73 -22.03
CA LEU A 206 -30.38 -29.99 -21.12
C LEU A 206 -29.76 -30.97 -20.11
N PRO A 207 -28.43 -31.20 -20.15
CA PRO A 207 -27.78 -32.04 -19.18
C PRO A 207 -27.72 -31.33 -17.82
N THR A 208 -27.65 -32.13 -16.76
CA THR A 208 -27.56 -31.65 -15.38
C THR A 208 -26.39 -32.32 -14.68
N VAL A 209 -26.02 -31.80 -13.52
CA VAL A 209 -25.19 -32.59 -12.59
C VAL A 209 -25.98 -33.84 -12.20
N LYS A 210 -25.28 -34.90 -11.82
CA LYS A 210 -25.95 -36.02 -11.18
C LYS A 210 -26.69 -35.51 -9.94
N GLY A 211 -27.95 -35.91 -9.79
CA GLY A 211 -28.78 -35.47 -8.66
C GLY A 211 -28.06 -35.62 -7.32
N VAL A 212 -28.12 -34.58 -6.50
CA VAL A 212 -27.42 -34.51 -5.22
C VAL A 212 -27.92 -35.63 -4.29
N LEU A 213 -26.98 -36.31 -3.66
CA LEU A 213 -27.22 -37.45 -2.79
C LEU A 213 -26.93 -37.10 -1.32
N SER A 214 -27.50 -37.90 -0.42
CA SER A 214 -27.26 -37.82 1.04
C SER A 214 -25.81 -37.99 1.47
N THR A 215 -24.96 -38.50 0.56
CA THR A 215 -23.52 -38.66 0.78
C THR A 215 -22.69 -37.48 0.29
N ASP A 216 -23.26 -36.57 -0.51
CA ASP A 216 -22.53 -35.46 -1.10
C ASP A 216 -22.27 -34.39 -0.04
N THR A 217 -21.01 -34.00 0.08
CA THR A 217 -20.59 -32.94 1.01
C THR A 217 -20.80 -31.55 0.39
N LEU A 218 -20.70 -30.51 1.22
CA LEU A 218 -20.66 -29.12 0.73
C LEU A 218 -19.60 -28.93 -0.38
N ALA A 219 -18.41 -29.52 -0.19
CA ALA A 219 -17.32 -29.43 -1.15
C ALA A 219 -17.65 -30.14 -2.47
N ASP A 220 -18.37 -31.26 -2.43
CA ASP A 220 -18.78 -32.00 -3.64
C ASP A 220 -19.77 -31.19 -4.48
N ILE A 221 -20.68 -30.45 -3.85
CA ILE A 221 -21.65 -29.59 -4.55
C ILE A 221 -20.95 -28.32 -5.08
N GLN A 222 -20.11 -27.68 -4.26
CA GLN A 222 -19.30 -26.52 -4.66
C GLN A 222 -18.39 -26.82 -5.84
N LYS A 223 -17.86 -28.04 -5.90
CA LYS A 223 -16.99 -28.49 -6.98
C LYS A 223 -17.61 -28.27 -8.35
N TYR A 224 -18.89 -28.54 -8.57
CA TYR A 224 -19.50 -28.36 -9.91
C TYR A 224 -19.42 -26.91 -10.39
N VAL A 225 -19.70 -25.96 -9.50
CA VAL A 225 -19.63 -24.52 -9.80
C VAL A 225 -18.18 -24.07 -9.96
N LEU A 226 -17.30 -24.43 -9.03
CA LEU A 226 -15.88 -24.08 -9.07
C LEU A 226 -15.17 -24.62 -10.31
N GLN A 227 -15.49 -25.84 -10.74
CA GLN A 227 -14.90 -26.45 -11.92
C GLN A 227 -15.45 -25.79 -13.21
N ALA A 228 -16.73 -25.39 -13.24
CA ALA A 228 -17.26 -24.63 -14.36
C ALA A 228 -16.54 -23.28 -14.49
N GLU A 229 -16.44 -22.53 -13.41
CA GLU A 229 -15.75 -21.23 -13.35
C GLU A 229 -14.29 -21.31 -13.76
N ALA A 230 -13.62 -22.41 -13.39
CA ALA A 230 -12.22 -22.60 -13.67
C ALA A 230 -11.94 -23.10 -15.10
N TYR A 231 -12.85 -23.86 -15.72
CA TYR A 231 -12.50 -24.65 -16.93
C TYR A 231 -13.42 -24.51 -18.13
N SER A 232 -14.69 -24.14 -17.96
CA SER A 232 -15.62 -24.11 -19.10
C SER A 232 -16.56 -22.91 -19.14
N GLY A 233 -16.75 -22.22 -18.03
CA GLY A 233 -17.90 -21.36 -17.79
C GLY A 233 -19.19 -22.09 -18.12
N GLY A 234 -20.14 -21.34 -18.68
CA GLY A 234 -21.40 -21.88 -19.18
C GLY A 234 -22.39 -22.12 -18.05
N TRP A 235 -23.32 -23.04 -18.26
CA TRP A 235 -24.48 -23.20 -17.42
C TRP A 235 -24.44 -24.49 -16.60
N VAL A 236 -24.42 -24.36 -15.28
CA VAL A 236 -24.47 -25.48 -14.34
C VAL A 236 -25.90 -25.63 -13.83
N VAL A 237 -26.53 -26.76 -14.15
CA VAL A 237 -27.88 -27.08 -13.67
C VAL A 237 -27.76 -28.08 -12.52
N LEU A 238 -28.03 -27.60 -11.30
CA LEU A 238 -27.99 -28.38 -10.06
C LEU A 238 -29.36 -29.00 -9.77
N LEU A 239 -29.37 -30.28 -9.43
CA LEU A 239 -30.58 -31.09 -9.27
C LEU A 239 -30.72 -31.59 -7.82
N PHE A 240 -31.81 -31.19 -7.16
CA PHE A 240 -32.18 -31.59 -5.79
C PHE A 240 -33.56 -32.25 -5.77
N HIS A 241 -33.75 -33.27 -4.92
CA HIS A 241 -35.05 -33.92 -4.73
C HIS A 241 -35.63 -33.58 -3.34
N SER A 242 -34.99 -34.08 -2.28
CA SER A 242 -35.46 -33.90 -0.90
C SER A 242 -34.52 -32.99 -0.09
N VAL A 243 -35.08 -32.08 0.72
CA VAL A 243 -34.31 -31.26 1.68
C VAL A 243 -34.68 -31.66 3.10
N CYS A 244 -33.86 -32.54 3.68
CA CYS A 244 -34.10 -33.17 4.96
C CYS A 244 -32.82 -33.83 5.47
N ASP A 245 -32.73 -34.08 6.77
CA ASP A 245 -31.60 -34.80 7.35
C ASP A 245 -31.81 -36.31 7.17
N GLY A 246 -31.34 -36.84 6.03
CA GLY A 246 -31.26 -38.27 5.76
C GLY A 246 -32.59 -39.00 5.56
N CYS A 247 -33.62 -38.33 5.04
CA CYS A 247 -34.93 -38.96 4.82
C CYS A 247 -34.94 -39.94 3.63
N ASP A 248 -34.06 -39.76 2.65
CA ASP A 248 -33.84 -40.71 1.55
C ASP A 248 -32.42 -40.56 0.95
N THR A 249 -32.07 -41.42 -0.01
CA THR A 249 -30.73 -41.43 -0.62
C THR A 249 -30.42 -40.19 -1.48
N GLY A 250 -31.45 -39.52 -2.02
CA GLY A 250 -31.36 -38.30 -2.84
C GLY A 250 -31.60 -37.02 -2.03
N SER A 251 -31.49 -37.10 -0.70
CA SER A 251 -31.70 -35.95 0.18
C SER A 251 -30.44 -35.12 0.41
N ILE A 252 -30.60 -33.83 0.65
CA ILE A 252 -29.57 -32.94 1.18
C ILE A 252 -30.00 -32.40 2.54
N THR A 253 -29.08 -32.38 3.51
CA THR A 253 -29.33 -31.77 4.83
C THR A 253 -29.62 -30.29 4.69
N GLN A 254 -30.47 -29.74 5.54
CA GLN A 254 -30.77 -28.31 5.51
C GLN A 254 -29.52 -27.45 5.74
N GLU A 255 -28.63 -27.88 6.64
CA GLU A 255 -27.36 -27.19 6.94
C GLU A 255 -26.44 -27.09 5.71
N THR A 256 -26.18 -28.21 5.04
CA THR A 256 -25.32 -28.23 3.84
C THR A 256 -25.88 -27.35 2.73
N LEU A 257 -27.21 -27.39 2.51
CA LEU A 257 -27.85 -26.55 1.50
C LEU A 257 -27.76 -25.06 1.85
N ILE A 258 -27.97 -24.67 3.11
CA ILE A 258 -27.81 -23.28 3.56
C ILE A 258 -26.38 -22.81 3.29
N ASN A 259 -25.39 -23.57 3.73
CA ASN A 259 -23.99 -23.21 3.56
C ASN A 259 -23.62 -23.08 2.07
N PHE A 260 -24.18 -23.95 1.22
CA PHE A 260 -24.00 -23.87 -0.22
C PHE A 260 -24.64 -22.62 -0.83
N LEU A 261 -25.89 -22.29 -0.47
CA LEU A 261 -26.59 -21.12 -0.99
C LEU A 261 -25.93 -19.81 -0.53
N THR A 262 -25.49 -19.73 0.73
CA THR A 262 -24.73 -18.59 1.25
C THR A 262 -23.43 -18.41 0.47
N TRP A 263 -22.67 -19.50 0.29
CA TRP A 263 -21.45 -19.49 -0.49
C TRP A 263 -21.70 -19.08 -1.95
N LEU A 264 -22.75 -19.59 -2.58
CA LEU A 264 -23.08 -19.33 -3.98
C LEU A 264 -23.46 -17.86 -4.20
N LYS A 265 -24.16 -17.24 -3.24
CA LYS A 265 -24.55 -15.83 -3.30
C LYS A 265 -23.35 -14.89 -3.42
N ASP A 266 -22.29 -15.14 -2.64
CA ASP A 266 -21.10 -14.28 -2.66
C ASP A 266 -20.35 -14.34 -4.00
N ARG A 267 -20.61 -15.37 -4.82
CA ARG A 267 -19.98 -15.56 -6.14
C ARG A 267 -20.54 -14.64 -7.22
N GLU A 268 -21.68 -13.98 -6.99
CA GLU A 268 -22.20 -13.00 -7.95
C GLU A 268 -21.23 -11.83 -8.14
N SER A 269 -20.58 -11.38 -7.05
CA SER A 269 -19.50 -10.38 -7.10
C SER A 269 -18.27 -10.84 -7.87
N GLN A 270 -18.14 -12.16 -8.05
CA GLN A 270 -17.03 -12.79 -8.75
C GLN A 270 -17.36 -13.01 -10.23
N GLY A 271 -18.64 -13.00 -10.65
CA GLY A 271 -19.04 -13.20 -12.05
C GLY A 271 -19.82 -14.50 -12.30
N THR A 272 -20.34 -15.12 -11.24
CA THR A 272 -21.22 -16.30 -11.30
C THR A 272 -22.65 -15.92 -10.93
N TYR A 273 -23.58 -16.15 -11.85
CA TYR A 273 -24.96 -15.67 -11.72
C TYR A 273 -25.92 -16.80 -11.46
N VAL A 274 -26.83 -16.63 -10.51
CA VAL A 274 -27.93 -17.58 -10.31
C VAL A 274 -29.15 -17.14 -11.08
N ARG A 275 -29.70 -18.02 -11.91
CA ARG A 275 -30.85 -17.77 -12.78
C ARG A 275 -31.75 -19.01 -12.81
N THR A 276 -33.06 -18.79 -12.95
CA THR A 276 -33.99 -19.89 -13.25
C THR A 276 -33.68 -20.47 -14.64
N VAL A 277 -34.12 -21.70 -14.89
CA VAL A 277 -33.95 -22.36 -16.19
C VAL A 277 -34.53 -21.50 -17.31
N HIS A 278 -35.72 -20.92 -17.13
CA HIS A 278 -36.32 -20.02 -18.12
C HIS A 278 -35.49 -18.74 -18.35
N GLN A 279 -34.96 -18.11 -17.29
CA GLN A 279 -34.12 -16.92 -17.44
C GLN A 279 -32.86 -17.19 -18.26
N VAL A 280 -32.25 -18.36 -18.08
CA VAL A 280 -31.11 -18.75 -18.91
C VAL A 280 -31.55 -19.01 -20.36
N MET A 281 -32.69 -19.66 -20.57
CA MET A 281 -33.21 -19.91 -21.92
C MET A 281 -33.65 -18.64 -22.67
N SER A 282 -34.05 -17.60 -21.95
CA SER A 282 -34.48 -16.31 -22.53
C SER A 282 -33.34 -15.32 -22.77
N GLY A 283 -32.11 -15.66 -22.38
CA GLY A 283 -30.96 -14.75 -22.52
C GLY A 283 -30.82 -13.74 -21.38
N ASP A 284 -31.55 -13.91 -20.27
CA ASP A 284 -31.47 -13.07 -19.07
C ASP A 284 -30.23 -13.41 -18.20
N TYR A 285 -29.07 -13.31 -18.84
CA TYR A 285 -27.75 -13.36 -18.23
C TYR A 285 -26.84 -12.35 -18.96
N PRO A 286 -25.86 -11.74 -18.28
CA PRO A 286 -25.02 -10.75 -18.95
C PRO A 286 -24.32 -11.33 -20.20
N PRO A 287 -24.02 -10.55 -21.24
CA PRO A 287 -23.40 -11.02 -22.48
C PRO A 287 -21.96 -11.47 -22.22
N ALA A 288 -21.59 -12.69 -22.66
CA ALA A 288 -20.33 -13.37 -22.32
C ALA A 288 -19.15 -12.40 -22.19
N LEU A 289 -18.30 -12.61 -21.18
CA LEU A 289 -17.03 -11.87 -21.10
C LEU A 289 -16.31 -12.01 -22.45
N PRO A 290 -15.65 -10.95 -22.96
CA PRO A 290 -14.83 -11.08 -24.16
C PRO A 290 -13.90 -12.28 -23.96
N PRO A 291 -13.71 -13.13 -25.00
CA PRO A 291 -12.85 -14.29 -24.87
C PRO A 291 -11.50 -13.83 -24.34
N PRO A 292 -10.94 -14.57 -23.36
CA PRO A 292 -9.64 -14.21 -22.78
C PRO A 292 -8.61 -14.03 -23.91
N PRO A 293 -7.68 -13.08 -23.76
CA PRO A 293 -6.67 -12.85 -24.78
C PRO A 293 -5.93 -14.17 -25.04
N LEU A 294 -5.83 -14.55 -26.31
CA LEU A 294 -5.17 -15.78 -26.72
C LEU A 294 -3.70 -15.48 -27.04
N GLY A 295 -2.80 -16.35 -26.59
CA GLY A 295 -1.41 -16.34 -27.01
C GLY A 295 -1.23 -16.69 -28.51
N PRO A 296 0.00 -16.68 -29.04
CA PRO A 296 0.28 -17.13 -30.40
C PRO A 296 -0.03 -18.63 -30.58
N ASN A 297 -0.33 -19.06 -31.82
CA ASN A 297 -0.51 -20.49 -32.11
C ASN A 297 0.77 -21.27 -31.78
N MET A 298 0.62 -22.31 -30.99
CA MET A 298 1.70 -23.16 -30.50
C MET A 298 1.88 -24.42 -31.35
N ILE A 299 0.92 -24.75 -32.23
CA ILE A 299 0.98 -25.93 -33.10
C ILE A 299 1.94 -25.68 -34.27
N ILE A 300 2.92 -26.55 -34.41
CA ILE A 300 3.82 -26.55 -35.56
C ILE A 300 3.11 -27.17 -36.76
N ASN A 301 3.20 -26.52 -37.92
CA ASN A 301 2.54 -26.95 -39.15
C ASN A 301 1.03 -27.16 -38.93
N SER A 302 0.38 -26.15 -38.33
CA SER A 302 -1.05 -26.12 -38.02
C SER A 302 -1.96 -26.34 -39.21
N SER A 303 -1.55 -25.86 -40.38
CA SER A 303 -2.26 -26.03 -41.64
C SER A 303 -2.06 -27.40 -42.28
N LEU A 304 -1.19 -28.26 -41.74
CA LEU A 304 -0.87 -29.60 -42.26
C LEU A 304 -0.16 -29.66 -43.63
N GLU A 305 0.01 -28.52 -44.30
CA GLU A 305 0.49 -28.42 -45.69
C GLU A 305 1.96 -28.83 -45.92
N VAL A 306 2.81 -28.72 -44.90
CA VAL A 306 4.23 -29.07 -45.04
C VAL A 306 4.39 -30.57 -44.81
N LEU A 307 4.68 -31.37 -45.84
CA LEU A 307 4.87 -32.82 -45.70
C LEU A 307 6.29 -33.21 -45.25
N ALA A 308 6.38 -34.24 -44.41
CA ALA A 308 7.61 -34.95 -44.11
C ALA A 308 7.86 -36.07 -45.15
N SER A 309 9.05 -36.66 -45.13
CA SER A 309 9.45 -37.74 -46.06
C SER A 309 8.60 -39.01 -45.97
N ASN A 310 7.83 -39.18 -44.90
CA ASN A 310 6.90 -40.30 -44.72
C ASN A 310 5.50 -40.04 -45.32
N GLY A 311 5.30 -38.90 -45.99
CA GLY A 311 4.05 -38.54 -46.66
C GLY A 311 2.98 -37.94 -45.74
N PHE A 312 3.24 -37.86 -44.44
CA PHE A 312 2.39 -37.18 -43.45
C PHE A 312 2.88 -35.76 -43.17
N PRO A 313 2.05 -34.89 -42.57
CA PRO A 313 2.46 -33.54 -42.23
C PRO A 313 3.66 -33.54 -41.30
N TYR A 314 4.62 -32.67 -41.58
CA TYR A 314 5.81 -32.44 -40.78
C TYR A 314 5.38 -32.10 -39.35
N CYS A 315 6.01 -32.76 -38.38
CA CYS A 315 5.65 -32.73 -36.96
C CYS A 315 4.34 -33.40 -36.54
N TRP A 316 3.66 -34.10 -37.44
CA TRP A 316 2.49 -34.92 -37.13
C TRP A 316 2.80 -36.41 -37.22
N GLN A 317 1.95 -37.21 -36.57
CA GLN A 317 1.96 -38.67 -36.65
C GLN A 317 0.55 -39.24 -36.65
N VAL A 318 0.40 -40.41 -37.25
CA VAL A 318 -0.80 -41.23 -37.10
C VAL A 318 -0.79 -41.87 -35.71
N GLY A 319 -1.92 -41.77 -35.01
CA GLY A 319 -2.15 -42.40 -33.72
C GLY A 319 -3.19 -43.51 -33.81
N ASP A 320 -2.77 -44.75 -33.68
CA ASP A 320 -3.62 -45.93 -33.82
C ASP A 320 -3.73 -46.73 -32.52
N TYR A 321 -4.95 -47.10 -32.14
CA TYR A 321 -5.22 -48.10 -31.12
C TYR A 321 -6.37 -49.01 -31.56
N GLY A 322 -6.37 -50.28 -31.15
CA GLY A 322 -7.41 -51.25 -31.50
C GLY A 322 -7.40 -51.74 -32.96
N VAL A 323 -8.48 -52.41 -33.36
CA VAL A 323 -8.60 -53.14 -34.63
C VAL A 323 -9.60 -52.44 -35.57
N SER A 324 -9.07 -51.86 -36.65
CA SER A 324 -9.83 -51.26 -37.76
C SER A 324 -8.96 -51.16 -39.01
N THR A 325 -9.59 -51.11 -40.18
CA THR A 325 -8.93 -50.83 -41.47
C THR A 325 -9.17 -49.37 -41.83
N ALA A 326 -8.08 -48.62 -42.01
CA ALA A 326 -8.13 -47.20 -42.30
C ALA A 326 -7.14 -46.78 -43.40
N THR A 327 -7.52 -45.77 -44.16
CA THR A 327 -6.69 -45.15 -45.20
C THR A 327 -6.61 -43.65 -44.94
N TRP A 328 -5.41 -43.09 -45.10
CA TRP A 328 -5.15 -41.65 -45.09
C TRP A 328 -4.89 -41.16 -46.50
N THR A 329 -5.48 -40.02 -46.86
CA THR A 329 -5.33 -39.39 -48.17
C THR A 329 -5.36 -37.88 -48.04
N HIS A 330 -4.63 -37.18 -48.90
CA HIS A 330 -4.76 -35.73 -49.07
C HIS A 330 -5.92 -35.42 -50.01
N THR A 331 -6.73 -34.41 -49.67
CA THR A 331 -7.86 -33.96 -50.47
C THR A 331 -7.77 -32.47 -50.76
N SER A 332 -8.10 -32.06 -51.98
CA SER A 332 -8.18 -30.63 -52.35
C SER A 332 -9.42 -29.92 -51.78
N ASP A 333 -10.36 -30.68 -51.19
CA ASP A 333 -11.44 -30.15 -50.35
C ASP A 333 -10.84 -29.80 -48.98
N ALA A 334 -10.14 -28.66 -48.93
CA ALA A 334 -9.48 -28.09 -47.76
C ALA A 334 -10.26 -26.89 -47.19
N TYR A 335 -10.09 -26.59 -45.90
CA TYR A 335 -10.67 -25.37 -45.31
C TYR A 335 -9.83 -24.15 -45.72
N ALA A 336 -8.51 -24.31 -45.65
CA ALA A 336 -7.52 -23.36 -46.16
C ALA A 336 -6.34 -24.11 -46.78
N GLY A 337 -5.52 -23.44 -47.60
CA GLY A 337 -4.33 -24.05 -48.20
C GLY A 337 -4.59 -24.94 -49.42
N ASP A 338 -3.65 -25.84 -49.70
CA ASP A 338 -3.60 -26.69 -50.89
C ASP A 338 -4.27 -28.06 -50.67
N PHE A 339 -4.22 -28.61 -49.45
CA PHE A 339 -4.90 -29.87 -49.12
C PHE A 339 -5.24 -30.02 -47.63
N ALA A 340 -6.33 -30.73 -47.35
CA ALA A 340 -6.66 -31.22 -46.02
C ALA A 340 -6.38 -32.71 -45.87
N GLU A 341 -6.22 -33.14 -44.62
CA GLU A 341 -6.02 -34.54 -44.26
C GLU A 341 -7.34 -35.28 -44.16
N LYS A 342 -7.47 -36.40 -44.87
CA LYS A 342 -8.67 -37.23 -44.89
C LYS A 342 -8.40 -38.65 -44.43
N LEU A 343 -9.07 -39.03 -43.35
CA LEU A 343 -9.17 -40.37 -42.81
C LEU A 343 -10.43 -41.07 -43.30
N GLN A 344 -10.31 -42.31 -43.74
CA GLN A 344 -11.42 -43.20 -44.05
C GLN A 344 -11.28 -44.53 -43.33
N ILE A 345 -12.25 -44.89 -42.48
CA ILE A 345 -12.35 -46.20 -41.84
C ILE A 345 -13.38 -47.05 -42.59
N THR A 346 -12.97 -48.20 -43.12
CA THR A 346 -13.82 -49.11 -43.90
C THR A 346 -14.23 -50.37 -43.14
N SER A 347 -13.47 -50.75 -42.10
CA SER A 347 -13.82 -51.81 -41.16
C SER A 347 -13.47 -51.38 -39.74
N TYR A 348 -14.33 -51.69 -38.76
CA TYR A 348 -14.12 -51.29 -37.38
C TYR A 348 -14.55 -52.42 -36.42
N THR A 349 -13.69 -52.71 -35.44
CA THR A 349 -14.00 -53.62 -34.32
C THR A 349 -13.78 -52.93 -32.98
N SER A 350 -12.67 -52.19 -32.82
CA SER A 350 -12.37 -51.44 -31.58
C SER A 350 -11.34 -50.35 -31.81
N GLY A 351 -11.25 -49.39 -30.87
CA GLY A 351 -10.19 -48.39 -30.80
C GLY A 351 -10.49 -47.13 -31.61
N ASP A 352 -9.45 -46.50 -32.15
CA ASP A 352 -9.58 -45.22 -32.86
C ASP A 352 -8.51 -45.01 -33.93
N ARG A 353 -8.74 -44.05 -34.81
CA ARG A 353 -7.76 -43.56 -35.80
C ARG A 353 -7.78 -42.05 -35.79
N LYS A 354 -6.60 -41.43 -35.75
CA LYS A 354 -6.39 -39.99 -35.60
C LYS A 354 -5.03 -39.57 -36.13
N LEU A 355 -4.90 -38.27 -36.41
CA LEU A 355 -3.65 -37.59 -36.69
C LEU A 355 -3.42 -36.57 -35.56
N LEU A 356 -2.22 -36.53 -34.99
CA LEU A 356 -1.88 -35.61 -33.90
C LEU A 356 -0.41 -35.15 -33.98
N PRO A 357 -0.03 -34.02 -33.36
CA PRO A 357 1.37 -33.64 -33.20
C PRO A 357 2.16 -34.77 -32.55
N LYS A 358 3.40 -35.00 -33.00
CA LYS A 358 4.20 -36.16 -32.55
C LYS A 358 4.30 -36.23 -31.03
N LEU A 359 4.13 -37.45 -30.50
CA LEU A 359 4.34 -37.75 -29.09
C LEU A 359 5.83 -37.99 -28.82
N ASP A 360 6.63 -36.93 -28.93
CA ASP A 360 8.08 -36.94 -28.76
C ASP A 360 8.54 -36.80 -27.30
N ALA A 361 9.75 -37.29 -27.00
CA ALA A 361 10.29 -37.32 -25.64
C ALA A 361 11.25 -36.13 -25.39
N GLY A 362 10.76 -35.03 -24.82
CA GLY A 362 11.59 -34.09 -24.05
C GLY A 362 11.60 -32.60 -24.47
N GLN A 363 11.81 -31.73 -23.46
CA GLN A 363 11.67 -30.27 -23.46
C GLN A 363 12.86 -29.44 -24.03
N ARG A 364 13.32 -29.64 -25.28
CA ARG A 364 14.24 -28.69 -25.94
C ARG A 364 13.99 -28.57 -27.44
N SER A 365 14.40 -27.43 -28.01
CA SER A 365 14.28 -27.00 -29.42
C SER A 365 14.16 -28.15 -30.43
N GLY A 366 13.06 -28.20 -31.17
CA GLY A 366 12.76 -29.26 -32.14
C GLY A 366 11.62 -30.21 -31.73
N GLN A 367 10.94 -29.93 -30.62
CA GLN A 367 9.74 -30.65 -30.19
C GLN A 367 8.52 -30.25 -31.06
N CYS A 368 7.76 -31.24 -31.51
CA CYS A 368 6.59 -31.08 -32.38
C CYS A 368 5.31 -30.84 -31.58
N ALA A 369 5.16 -31.49 -30.42
CA ALA A 369 4.08 -31.21 -29.50
C ALA A 369 4.33 -29.88 -28.76
N PRO A 370 3.32 -28.99 -28.65
CA PRO A 370 3.42 -27.76 -27.87
C PRO A 370 3.88 -28.00 -26.43
N SER A 371 4.89 -27.24 -25.99
CA SER A 371 5.26 -27.16 -24.58
C SER A 371 4.19 -26.41 -23.79
N VAL A 372 3.92 -26.85 -22.56
CA VAL A 372 2.82 -26.32 -21.75
C VAL A 372 3.22 -26.15 -20.29
N ASN A 373 2.46 -25.32 -19.59
CA ASN A 373 2.61 -25.07 -18.16
C ASN A 373 1.57 -25.91 -17.37
N PRO A 374 1.98 -26.65 -16.31
CA PRO A 374 1.04 -27.31 -15.41
C PRO A 374 0.05 -26.31 -14.81
N GLY A 375 -1.21 -26.69 -14.66
CA GLY A 375 -2.25 -25.81 -14.09
C GLY A 375 -2.84 -24.79 -15.07
N THR A 376 -2.26 -24.60 -16.25
CA THR A 376 -2.71 -23.63 -17.25
C THR A 376 -3.83 -24.18 -18.14
N ASN A 377 -4.70 -23.28 -18.60
CA ASN A 377 -5.74 -23.56 -19.59
C ASN A 377 -5.26 -23.19 -21.00
N TYR A 378 -5.64 -23.98 -22.00
CA TYR A 378 -5.31 -23.75 -23.40
C TYR A 378 -6.58 -23.82 -24.23
N GLN A 379 -6.70 -22.97 -25.24
CA GLN A 379 -7.75 -23.03 -26.23
C GLN A 379 -7.25 -23.93 -27.36
N ILE A 380 -8.02 -24.95 -27.73
CA ILE A 380 -7.76 -25.79 -28.90
C ILE A 380 -8.84 -25.58 -29.95
N GLU A 381 -8.43 -25.49 -31.21
CA GLU A 381 -9.31 -25.27 -32.35
C GLU A 381 -8.88 -26.13 -33.54
N ALA A 382 -9.83 -26.49 -34.39
CA ALA A 382 -9.60 -27.19 -35.65
C ALA A 382 -10.85 -27.09 -36.54
N TYR A 383 -10.68 -27.24 -37.84
CA TYR A 383 -11.79 -27.39 -38.78
C TYR A 383 -11.96 -28.86 -39.16
N TYR A 384 -13.21 -29.31 -39.27
CA TYR A 384 -13.49 -30.70 -39.61
C TYR A 384 -14.79 -30.90 -40.40
N LYS A 385 -14.85 -32.04 -41.09
CA LYS A 385 -16.04 -32.67 -41.69
C LYS A 385 -16.05 -34.13 -41.27
N SER A 386 -17.19 -34.68 -40.88
CA SER A 386 -17.28 -36.08 -40.46
C SER A 386 -18.64 -36.70 -40.77
N THR A 387 -18.65 -37.96 -41.21
CA THR A 387 -19.91 -38.70 -41.46
C THR A 387 -20.53 -39.31 -40.21
N ILE A 388 -19.77 -39.39 -39.12
CA ILE A 388 -20.20 -39.90 -37.81
C ILE A 388 -19.70 -38.96 -36.71
N SER A 389 -20.15 -39.13 -35.47
CA SER A 389 -19.58 -38.40 -34.35
C SER A 389 -18.09 -38.71 -34.20
N ALA A 390 -17.27 -37.68 -33.95
CA ALA A 390 -15.82 -37.76 -33.81
C ALA A 390 -15.39 -37.26 -32.42
N TRP A 391 -14.24 -37.72 -31.94
CA TRP A 391 -13.76 -37.43 -30.58
C TRP A 391 -12.40 -36.72 -30.63
N VAL A 392 -12.05 -35.96 -29.59
CA VAL A 392 -10.74 -35.30 -29.50
C VAL A 392 -9.98 -35.81 -28.28
N PRO A 393 -9.22 -36.91 -28.40
CA PRO A 393 -8.38 -37.40 -27.31
C PRO A 393 -7.21 -36.45 -27.04
N LEU A 394 -7.00 -36.13 -25.75
CA LEU A 394 -5.94 -35.27 -25.27
C LEU A 394 -4.87 -36.11 -24.57
N PHE A 395 -3.61 -35.84 -24.89
CA PHE A 395 -2.44 -36.47 -24.30
C PHE A 395 -1.52 -35.41 -23.72
N TYR A 396 -0.85 -35.72 -22.61
CA TYR A 396 0.20 -34.88 -22.05
C TYR A 396 1.46 -35.67 -21.76
N LEU A 397 2.60 -35.01 -21.89
CA LEU A 397 3.90 -35.52 -21.44
C LEU A 397 4.05 -35.18 -19.96
N ASP A 398 4.21 -36.19 -19.10
CA ASP A 398 4.42 -35.95 -17.66
C ASP A 398 5.87 -35.55 -17.33
N ALA A 399 6.13 -35.19 -16.07
CA ALA A 399 7.44 -34.75 -15.60
C ALA A 399 8.54 -35.82 -15.72
N ASN A 400 8.18 -37.09 -15.92
CA ASN A 400 9.10 -38.19 -16.14
C ASN A 400 9.37 -38.44 -17.64
N GLY A 401 8.80 -37.63 -18.53
CA GLY A 401 8.93 -37.78 -19.97
C GLY A 401 8.05 -38.91 -20.54
N VAL A 402 6.95 -39.27 -19.87
CA VAL A 402 6.01 -40.30 -20.34
C VAL A 402 4.72 -39.66 -20.85
N TRP A 403 4.33 -39.99 -22.09
CA TRP A 403 3.04 -39.59 -22.64
C TRP A 403 1.89 -40.37 -22.01
N LYS A 404 0.89 -39.64 -21.51
CA LYS A 404 -0.31 -40.19 -20.88
C LYS A 404 -1.54 -39.70 -21.60
N TYR A 405 -2.47 -40.62 -21.83
CA TYR A 405 -3.85 -40.23 -22.12
C TYR A 405 -4.40 -39.48 -20.91
N TRP A 406 -4.99 -38.31 -21.16
CA TRP A 406 -5.56 -37.47 -20.11
C TRP A 406 -7.07 -37.66 -20.02
N ARG A 407 -7.76 -37.20 -21.06
CA ARG A 407 -9.21 -37.22 -21.22
C ARG A 407 -9.55 -36.98 -22.68
N THR A 408 -10.81 -37.14 -23.02
CA THR A 408 -11.34 -36.75 -24.34
C THR A 408 -12.09 -35.43 -24.17
N ALA A 409 -11.92 -34.49 -25.10
CA ALA A 409 -12.77 -33.30 -25.17
C ALA A 409 -14.21 -33.69 -25.56
N PRO A 410 -15.19 -32.78 -25.43
CA PRO A 410 -16.58 -33.06 -25.84
C PRO A 410 -16.67 -33.64 -27.25
N SER A 411 -17.58 -34.61 -27.45
CA SER A 411 -17.75 -35.27 -28.74
C SER A 411 -18.22 -34.28 -29.80
N LEU A 412 -17.55 -34.30 -30.95
CA LEU A 412 -17.93 -33.58 -32.15
C LEU A 412 -19.06 -34.34 -32.86
N GLN A 413 -20.08 -33.62 -33.32
CA GLN A 413 -21.17 -34.22 -34.07
C GLN A 413 -20.73 -34.53 -35.51
N ALA A 414 -21.48 -35.40 -36.20
CA ALA A 414 -21.30 -35.55 -37.64
C ALA A 414 -21.61 -34.20 -38.34
N ALA A 415 -20.79 -33.83 -39.31
CA ALA A 415 -20.88 -32.58 -40.03
C ALA A 415 -20.53 -32.79 -41.51
N SER A 416 -21.47 -32.46 -42.40
CA SER A 416 -21.28 -32.56 -43.85
C SER A 416 -20.47 -31.40 -44.43
N ASP A 417 -20.46 -30.25 -43.75
CA ASP A 417 -19.74 -29.03 -44.14
C ASP A 417 -18.65 -28.68 -43.12
N TRP A 418 -17.70 -27.84 -43.52
CA TRP A 418 -16.61 -27.39 -42.67
C TRP A 418 -17.15 -26.76 -41.39
N THR A 419 -16.89 -27.45 -40.28
CA THR A 419 -17.34 -27.05 -38.96
C THR A 419 -16.13 -26.72 -38.11
N HIS A 420 -16.20 -25.57 -37.44
CA HIS A 420 -15.18 -25.14 -36.50
C HIS A 420 -15.42 -25.82 -35.15
N MET A 421 -14.44 -26.57 -34.66
CA MET A 421 -14.39 -26.97 -33.26
C MET A 421 -13.55 -25.93 -32.50
N SER A 422 -14.00 -25.55 -31.32
CA SER A 422 -13.31 -24.58 -30.47
C SER A 422 -13.60 -24.94 -29.01
N TYR A 423 -12.57 -25.22 -28.22
CA TYR A 423 -12.74 -25.67 -26.83
C TYR A 423 -11.57 -25.28 -25.93
N VAL A 424 -11.87 -24.75 -24.75
CA VAL A 424 -10.88 -24.57 -23.69
C VAL A 424 -10.63 -25.92 -23.01
N ILE A 425 -9.38 -26.36 -23.03
CA ILE A 425 -8.88 -27.50 -22.27
C ILE A 425 -8.04 -27.01 -21.10
N GLY A 426 -8.12 -27.72 -19.97
CA GLY A 426 -7.48 -27.27 -18.75
C GLY A 426 -8.22 -27.69 -17.48
N PRO A 427 -7.60 -27.49 -16.30
CA PRO A 427 -6.20 -27.08 -16.15
C PRO A 427 -5.32 -28.29 -16.47
N LEU A 428 -4.13 -28.09 -17.01
CA LEU A 428 -3.28 -29.25 -17.26
C LEU A 428 -2.87 -29.95 -15.96
N PRO A 429 -2.73 -31.29 -15.97
CA PRO A 429 -2.27 -32.04 -14.81
C PRO A 429 -0.95 -31.51 -14.25
N GLU A 430 -0.76 -31.67 -12.94
CA GLU A 430 0.51 -31.33 -12.30
C GLU A 430 1.68 -32.07 -12.98
N GLY A 431 2.77 -31.34 -13.26
CA GLY A 431 3.92 -31.88 -13.96
C GLY A 431 3.75 -32.10 -15.47
N ALA A 432 2.65 -31.65 -16.10
CA ALA A 432 2.53 -31.65 -17.55
C ALA A 432 3.59 -30.75 -18.21
N GLN A 433 4.27 -31.27 -19.23
CA GLN A 433 5.38 -30.59 -19.92
C GLN A 433 5.09 -30.27 -21.38
N ALA A 434 4.27 -31.10 -22.04
CA ALA A 434 3.80 -30.90 -23.40
C ALA A 434 2.38 -31.47 -23.55
N LEU A 435 1.64 -31.00 -24.56
CA LEU A 435 0.31 -31.50 -24.90
C LEU A 435 0.26 -31.91 -26.38
N SER A 436 -0.52 -32.95 -26.69
CA SER A 436 -0.88 -33.31 -28.06
C SER A 436 -2.35 -33.72 -28.15
N PHE A 437 -3.00 -33.38 -29.25
CA PHE A 437 -4.39 -33.73 -29.53
C PHE A 437 -4.61 -33.91 -31.03
N GLY A 438 -5.74 -34.53 -31.38
CA GLY A 438 -6.17 -34.72 -32.75
C GLY A 438 -7.62 -35.13 -32.80
N ILE A 439 -8.28 -34.99 -33.95
CA ILE A 439 -9.64 -35.51 -34.12
C ILE A 439 -9.57 -36.99 -34.50
N ALA A 440 -10.38 -37.80 -33.82
CA ALA A 440 -10.39 -39.25 -33.89
C ALA A 440 -11.74 -39.80 -34.34
N LEU A 441 -11.72 -40.83 -35.19
CA LEU A 441 -12.88 -41.65 -35.52
C LEU A 441 -12.85 -42.98 -34.77
N THR A 442 -14.02 -43.38 -34.27
CA THR A 442 -14.24 -44.62 -33.50
C THR A 442 -15.29 -45.54 -34.15
N GLY A 443 -15.43 -45.46 -35.48
CA GLY A 443 -16.40 -46.24 -36.24
C GLY A 443 -16.17 -46.13 -37.75
N VAL A 444 -16.92 -46.91 -38.54
CA VAL A 444 -16.89 -46.84 -40.01
C VAL A 444 -17.41 -45.47 -40.46
N GLY A 445 -16.60 -44.73 -41.20
CA GLY A 445 -16.89 -43.35 -41.59
C GLY A 445 -15.68 -42.63 -42.18
N THR A 446 -15.85 -41.35 -42.52
CA THR A 446 -14.79 -40.47 -43.00
C THR A 446 -14.67 -39.22 -42.14
N LEU A 447 -13.44 -38.75 -41.94
CA LEU A 447 -13.09 -37.50 -41.28
C LEU A 447 -12.13 -36.73 -42.20
N THR A 448 -12.46 -35.48 -42.51
CA THR A 448 -11.53 -34.53 -43.12
C THR A 448 -11.24 -33.45 -42.09
N THR A 449 -9.98 -33.07 -41.90
CA THR A 449 -9.58 -32.10 -40.87
C THR A 449 -8.45 -31.18 -41.34
N ASP A 450 -8.44 -29.96 -40.80
CA ASP A 450 -7.56 -28.88 -41.23
C ASP A 450 -7.41 -27.80 -40.14
N GLU A 451 -6.43 -26.91 -40.29
CA GLU A 451 -6.19 -25.68 -39.49
C GLU A 451 -6.27 -25.87 -37.97
N TYR A 452 -5.28 -26.56 -37.39
CA TYR A 452 -5.18 -26.81 -35.96
C TYR A 452 -4.55 -25.66 -35.19
N LEU A 453 -5.24 -25.19 -34.16
CA LEU A 453 -4.79 -24.12 -33.29
C LEU A 453 -4.67 -24.64 -31.86
N MET A 454 -3.60 -24.24 -31.19
CA MET A 454 -3.52 -24.31 -29.74
C MET A 454 -2.92 -23.00 -29.24
N THR A 455 -3.65 -22.30 -28.39
CA THR A 455 -3.20 -21.05 -27.79
C THR A 455 -3.32 -21.13 -26.27
N GLU A 456 -2.38 -20.54 -25.57
CA GLU A 456 -2.52 -20.35 -24.13
C GLU A 456 -3.68 -19.40 -23.87
N VAL A 457 -4.57 -19.78 -22.96
CA VAL A 457 -5.60 -18.87 -22.47
C VAL A 457 -4.95 -17.98 -21.44
N LEU A 458 -4.73 -16.72 -21.79
CA LEU A 458 -4.20 -15.73 -20.86
C LEU A 458 -5.34 -15.27 -19.95
N ASP A 459 -5.06 -15.21 -18.64
CA ASP A 459 -6.04 -14.66 -17.70
C ASP A 459 -6.36 -13.20 -18.10
N SER A 460 -7.61 -12.76 -17.91
CA SER A 460 -7.96 -11.36 -18.14
C SER A 460 -7.20 -10.49 -17.14
N ASN A 461 -6.31 -9.64 -17.63
CA ASN A 461 -5.46 -8.81 -16.78
C ASN A 461 -6.29 -7.94 -15.82
N VAL A 462 -6.05 -8.10 -14.54
CA VAL A 462 -6.61 -7.28 -13.47
C VAL A 462 -5.63 -6.17 -13.16
N THR A 463 -6.03 -4.91 -13.41
CA THR A 463 -5.18 -3.76 -13.09
C THR A 463 -4.76 -3.79 -11.61
N PRO A 464 -3.45 -3.65 -11.29
CA PRO A 464 -2.99 -3.57 -9.92
C PRO A 464 -3.69 -2.42 -9.20
N THR A 465 -4.21 -2.69 -8.00
CA THR A 465 -4.98 -1.71 -7.22
C THR A 465 -4.37 -1.45 -5.85
N PHE A 466 -4.25 -0.20 -5.47
CA PHE A 466 -3.68 0.28 -4.21
C PHE A 466 -4.62 0.06 -3.01
N VAL A 467 -4.41 -0.99 -2.21
CA VAL A 467 -5.36 -1.44 -1.16
C VAL A 467 -5.08 -0.99 0.27
N GLY A 468 -3.92 -0.41 0.55
CA GLY A 468 -3.58 0.03 1.91
C GLY A 468 -2.47 1.07 1.95
N GLY A 469 -2.17 1.59 3.14
CA GLY A 469 -1.11 2.58 3.36
C GLY A 469 -1.57 4.04 3.33
N ALA A 470 -0.88 4.91 4.05
CA ALA A 470 -1.17 6.34 4.08
C ALA A 470 -0.54 7.06 2.88
N ALA A 471 -1.33 7.86 2.17
CA ALA A 471 -0.86 8.75 1.11
C ALA A 471 -0.34 10.10 1.64
N ALA A 472 -0.79 10.52 2.83
CA ALA A 472 -0.31 11.71 3.52
C ALA A 472 0.74 11.31 4.56
N LEU A 473 1.95 11.84 4.41
CA LEU A 473 3.12 11.53 5.23
C LEU A 473 3.64 12.79 5.92
N THR A 474 4.32 12.60 7.05
CA THR A 474 4.99 13.68 7.77
C THR A 474 6.43 13.28 8.07
N VAL A 475 7.38 14.15 7.75
CA VAL A 475 8.81 13.94 8.04
C VAL A 475 9.41 15.20 8.63
N ALA A 476 10.46 15.07 9.44
CA ALA A 476 11.24 16.22 9.87
C ALA A 476 12.11 16.74 8.72
N GLN A 477 12.31 18.05 8.67
CA GLN A 477 13.37 18.69 7.90
C GLN A 477 14.71 18.01 8.19
N ASP A 478 15.53 17.84 7.14
CA ASP A 478 16.85 17.20 7.20
C ASP A 478 16.87 15.76 7.74
N SER A 479 15.72 15.07 7.71
CA SER A 479 15.64 13.66 8.09
C SER A 479 16.38 12.73 7.12
N LEU A 480 16.75 11.56 7.62
CA LEU A 480 17.18 10.44 6.79
C LEU A 480 16.04 9.99 5.85
N PRO A 481 16.36 9.33 4.72
CA PRO A 481 15.33 8.85 3.79
C PRO A 481 14.25 8.01 4.47
N LEU A 482 12.98 8.41 4.31
CA LEU A 482 11.81 7.70 4.79
C LEU A 482 11.52 6.49 3.87
N ASP A 483 11.40 5.29 4.43
CA ASP A 483 10.94 4.10 3.71
C ASP A 483 9.44 4.20 3.38
N LEU A 484 9.12 4.14 2.09
CA LEU A 484 7.75 4.25 1.59
C LEU A 484 7.04 2.90 1.44
N LYS A 485 7.76 1.77 1.51
CA LYS A 485 7.17 0.44 1.29
C LYS A 485 5.96 0.12 2.18
N PRO A 486 5.93 0.50 3.49
CA PRO A 486 4.75 0.27 4.33
C PRO A 486 3.49 1.00 3.85
N ASN A 487 3.61 1.91 2.88
CA ASN A 487 2.48 2.67 2.32
C ASN A 487 2.18 2.30 0.85
N LEU A 488 2.74 1.21 0.34
CA LEU A 488 2.64 0.80 -1.06
C LEU A 488 2.07 -0.61 -1.20
N HIS A 489 0.99 -0.89 -0.46
CA HIS A 489 0.24 -2.14 -0.52
C HIS A 489 -0.65 -2.16 -1.76
N VAL A 490 -0.53 -3.20 -2.57
CA VAL A 490 -1.23 -3.38 -3.85
C VAL A 490 -1.89 -4.76 -3.91
N SER A 491 -3.13 -4.85 -4.36
CA SER A 491 -3.75 -6.10 -4.77
C SER A 491 -3.58 -6.30 -6.27
N ASP A 492 -3.17 -7.49 -6.66
CA ASP A 492 -3.16 -7.92 -8.06
C ASP A 492 -3.37 -9.44 -8.07
N THR A 493 -4.53 -9.87 -8.56
CA THR A 493 -4.93 -11.27 -8.54
C THR A 493 -4.43 -12.07 -9.75
N ASP A 494 -3.74 -11.43 -10.69
CA ASP A 494 -3.21 -12.12 -11.86
C ASP A 494 -2.08 -13.07 -11.46
N SER A 495 -1.84 -14.12 -12.25
CA SER A 495 -0.76 -15.08 -11.97
C SER A 495 0.41 -14.90 -12.95
N GLY A 496 1.65 -15.03 -12.45
CA GLY A 496 2.85 -15.09 -13.29
C GLY A 496 3.37 -13.76 -13.85
N GLN A 497 2.80 -12.61 -13.44
CA GLN A 497 3.28 -11.27 -13.83
C GLN A 497 4.23 -10.67 -12.79
N THR A 498 4.89 -9.57 -13.15
CA THR A 498 5.81 -8.84 -12.28
C THR A 498 5.35 -7.42 -12.09
N LEU A 499 4.97 -7.06 -10.86
CA LEU A 499 4.73 -5.68 -10.46
C LEU A 499 6.05 -4.91 -10.44
N THR A 500 6.03 -3.71 -11.03
CA THR A 500 7.14 -2.75 -11.05
C THR A 500 6.65 -1.40 -10.57
N TRP A 501 7.31 -0.85 -9.54
CA TRP A 501 7.02 0.50 -9.04
C TRP A 501 7.97 1.50 -9.68
N THR A 502 7.41 2.63 -10.13
CA THR A 502 8.12 3.71 -10.81
C THR A 502 7.66 5.07 -10.31
N LEU A 503 8.50 6.09 -10.50
CA LEU A 503 8.19 7.47 -10.15
C LEU A 503 7.60 8.16 -11.39
N SER A 504 6.32 8.49 -11.36
CA SER A 504 5.62 9.11 -12.50
C SER A 504 5.53 10.64 -12.38
N ALA A 505 5.63 11.18 -11.16
CA ALA A 505 5.82 12.62 -10.93
C ALA A 505 6.84 12.84 -9.81
N VAL A 506 7.87 13.64 -10.10
CA VAL A 506 8.95 13.95 -9.15
C VAL A 506 8.50 15.00 -8.12
N PRO A 507 9.01 14.92 -6.88
CA PRO A 507 8.83 15.98 -5.89
C PRO A 507 9.52 17.29 -6.31
N ALA A 508 8.99 18.42 -5.84
CA ALA A 508 9.58 19.74 -6.08
C ALA A 508 10.67 20.08 -5.05
N HIS A 509 10.58 19.51 -3.84
CA HIS A 509 11.39 19.89 -2.69
C HIS A 509 11.98 18.70 -1.94
N GLY A 510 12.24 17.61 -2.67
CA GLY A 510 12.83 16.39 -2.14
C GLY A 510 13.34 15.49 -3.25
N THR A 511 13.68 14.26 -2.88
CA THR A 511 14.13 13.23 -3.82
C THR A 511 13.44 11.92 -3.47
N VAL A 512 12.92 11.24 -4.50
CA VAL A 512 12.43 9.86 -4.37
C VAL A 512 13.44 8.93 -5.04
N THR A 513 13.90 7.93 -4.32
CA THR A 513 14.81 6.88 -4.84
C THR A 513 14.03 5.58 -4.96
N ILE A 514 14.05 4.98 -6.16
CA ILE A 514 13.44 3.68 -6.45
C ILE A 514 14.51 2.77 -7.07
N SER A 515 14.75 1.61 -6.47
CA SER A 515 15.73 0.64 -6.98
C SER A 515 15.30 -0.79 -6.67
N GLY A 516 15.22 -1.64 -7.70
CA GLY A 516 14.84 -3.05 -7.54
C GLY A 516 13.44 -3.24 -6.95
N ALA A 517 12.56 -2.26 -7.12
CA ALA A 517 11.22 -2.26 -6.57
C ALA A 517 10.28 -3.10 -7.44
N THR A 518 10.35 -4.42 -7.27
CA THR A 518 9.51 -5.39 -7.96
C THR A 518 8.91 -6.42 -7.00
N ALA A 519 7.80 -7.05 -7.41
CA ALA A 519 7.15 -8.15 -6.71
C ALA A 519 6.37 -9.02 -7.72
N GLY A 520 6.04 -10.26 -7.36
CA GLY A 520 5.13 -11.09 -8.16
C GLY A 520 3.67 -10.74 -7.92
N THR A 521 2.81 -10.92 -8.92
CA THR A 521 1.35 -10.84 -8.77
C THR A 521 0.78 -12.11 -8.10
N GLY A 522 -0.53 -12.12 -7.83
CA GLY A 522 -1.27 -13.31 -7.38
C GLY A 522 -1.76 -13.24 -5.94
N ALA A 523 -1.83 -12.06 -5.35
CA ALA A 523 -2.25 -11.85 -3.97
C ALA A 523 -3.05 -10.56 -3.79
N SER A 524 -3.93 -10.55 -2.79
CA SER A 524 -4.76 -9.40 -2.41
C SER A 524 -3.99 -8.32 -1.63
N ASP A 525 -2.78 -8.61 -1.15
CA ASP A 525 -1.90 -7.65 -0.51
C ASP A 525 -0.42 -7.97 -0.80
N ILE A 526 0.17 -7.17 -1.68
CA ILE A 526 1.54 -7.27 -2.16
C ILE A 526 2.28 -5.99 -1.78
N THR A 527 3.49 -6.17 -1.24
CA THR A 527 4.41 -5.06 -0.97
C THR A 527 5.61 -5.12 -1.91
N PRO A 528 6.14 -3.98 -2.36
CA PRO A 528 7.30 -3.95 -3.23
C PRO A 528 8.54 -4.51 -2.55
N GLY A 529 9.37 -5.21 -3.33
CA GLY A 529 10.76 -5.48 -2.98
C GLY A 529 11.64 -4.22 -3.02
N GLY A 530 12.96 -4.44 -2.96
CA GLY A 530 13.95 -3.38 -3.17
C GLY A 530 13.87 -2.19 -2.20
N ILE A 531 14.21 -1.02 -2.75
CA ILE A 531 14.29 0.27 -2.04
C ILE A 531 13.31 1.24 -2.69
N ILE A 532 12.46 1.85 -1.87
CA ILE A 532 11.61 2.99 -2.24
C ILE A 532 11.65 3.98 -1.09
N THR A 533 12.32 5.11 -1.26
CA THR A 533 12.49 6.11 -0.18
C THR A 533 12.24 7.54 -0.63
N TYR A 534 11.72 8.38 0.26
CA TYR A 534 11.65 9.83 0.09
C TYR A 534 12.59 10.55 1.06
N GLN A 535 13.38 11.51 0.57
CA GLN A 535 14.19 12.39 1.40
C GLN A 535 13.92 13.86 1.05
N PRO A 536 13.53 14.72 2.02
CA PRO A 536 13.33 16.14 1.77
C PRO A 536 14.65 16.82 1.40
N ALA A 537 14.59 17.91 0.62
CA ALA A 537 15.76 18.71 0.30
C ALA A 537 16.32 19.36 1.57
N ALA A 538 17.65 19.49 1.65
CA ALA A 538 18.31 20.07 2.80
C ALA A 538 17.77 21.49 3.09
N GLY A 539 17.41 21.75 4.34
CA GLY A 539 16.84 23.03 4.78
C GLY A 539 15.40 23.29 4.31
N TYR A 540 14.74 22.37 3.61
CA TYR A 540 13.33 22.56 3.22
C TYR A 540 12.36 22.21 4.34
N ASN A 541 11.35 23.06 4.55
CA ASN A 541 10.18 22.79 5.36
C ASN A 541 8.92 23.29 4.61
N GLY A 542 7.83 22.55 4.66
CA GLY A 542 6.64 22.84 3.85
C GLY A 542 6.00 21.59 3.27
N SER A 543 5.10 21.78 2.30
CA SER A 543 4.40 20.70 1.61
C SER A 543 5.12 20.30 0.32
N ASP A 544 5.35 19.00 0.15
CA ASP A 544 5.86 18.41 -1.08
C ASP A 544 4.92 17.31 -1.58
N ALA A 545 5.01 16.94 -2.84
CA ALA A 545 4.17 15.90 -3.42
C ALA A 545 4.85 15.18 -4.58
N PHE A 546 4.60 13.89 -4.70
CA PHE A 546 5.10 13.05 -5.79
C PHE A 546 4.11 11.94 -6.10
N THR A 547 4.25 11.30 -7.26
CA THR A 547 3.35 10.23 -7.67
C THR A 547 4.15 8.97 -7.95
N ILE A 548 3.77 7.87 -7.29
CA ILE A 548 4.31 6.54 -7.57
C ILE A 548 3.29 5.78 -8.40
N GLN A 549 3.75 5.13 -9.46
CA GLN A 549 2.96 4.27 -10.32
C GLN A 549 3.40 2.81 -10.13
N VAL A 550 2.44 1.91 -10.06
CA VAL A 550 2.66 0.46 -10.10
C VAL A 550 2.11 -0.09 -11.41
N SER A 551 2.83 -1.02 -12.05
CA SER A 551 2.41 -1.70 -13.28
C SER A 551 2.77 -3.17 -13.22
N ASP A 552 1.88 -4.04 -13.70
CA ASP A 552 2.06 -5.48 -13.89
C ASP A 552 2.73 -5.82 -15.25
N GLY A 553 2.98 -4.82 -16.10
CA GLY A 553 3.47 -4.95 -17.48
C GLY A 553 2.40 -4.77 -18.55
N THR A 554 1.12 -4.81 -18.17
CA THR A 554 -0.05 -4.71 -19.05
C THR A 554 -0.90 -3.49 -18.72
N ALA A 555 -1.22 -3.29 -17.45
CA ALA A 555 -1.96 -2.17 -16.89
C ALA A 555 -1.15 -1.46 -15.79
N SER A 556 -1.66 -0.33 -15.32
CA SER A 556 -1.00 0.43 -14.27
C SER A 556 -1.95 1.31 -13.48
N GLU A 557 -1.61 1.58 -12.23
CA GLU A 557 -2.29 2.53 -11.36
C GLU A 557 -1.27 3.47 -10.71
N ALA A 558 -1.69 4.70 -10.41
CA ALA A 558 -0.86 5.72 -9.79
C ALA A 558 -1.46 6.22 -8.48
N ARG A 559 -0.60 6.44 -7.48
CA ARG A 559 -0.96 7.03 -6.19
C ARG A 559 -0.13 8.28 -5.95
N VAL A 560 -0.82 9.38 -5.63
CA VAL A 560 -0.20 10.64 -5.22
C VAL A 560 0.11 10.57 -3.72
N PHE A 561 1.36 10.86 -3.37
CA PHE A 561 1.80 11.07 -2.00
C PHE A 561 1.94 12.55 -1.72
N THR A 562 1.42 12.99 -0.58
CA THR A 562 1.64 14.34 -0.05
C THR A 562 2.51 14.22 1.20
N VAL A 563 3.58 15.01 1.27
CA VAL A 563 4.50 15.01 2.41
C VAL A 563 4.49 16.37 3.07
N THR A 564 4.24 16.40 4.38
CA THR A 564 4.44 17.59 5.21
C THR A 564 5.81 17.50 5.87
N VAL A 565 6.73 18.37 5.47
CA VAL A 565 8.06 18.48 6.05
C VAL A 565 8.02 19.49 7.19
N THR A 566 8.09 19.01 8.43
CA THR A 566 8.03 19.86 9.63
C THR A 566 9.40 20.48 9.92
N PRO A 567 9.47 21.78 10.25
CA PRO A 567 10.73 22.44 10.57
C PRO A 567 11.39 21.81 11.81
N LEU A 568 12.71 21.89 11.89
CA LEU A 568 13.43 21.52 13.10
C LEU A 568 13.03 22.45 14.27
N PRO A 569 12.98 21.94 15.52
CA PRO A 569 12.77 22.78 16.69
C PRO A 569 13.91 23.79 16.87
N ASN A 570 13.59 25.05 17.16
CA ASN A 570 14.57 26.10 17.44
C ASN A 570 15.40 25.79 18.70
N VAL A 571 16.70 26.05 18.64
CA VAL A 571 17.66 25.95 19.73
C VAL A 571 18.17 27.36 20.08
N ALA A 572 17.80 27.87 21.25
CA ALA A 572 18.23 29.20 21.69
C ALA A 572 19.78 29.34 21.68
N PRO A 573 20.31 30.53 21.34
CA PRO A 573 21.74 30.78 21.40
C PRO A 573 22.25 30.63 22.83
N THR A 574 23.43 30.02 22.98
CA THR A 574 24.08 29.84 24.27
C THR A 574 25.47 30.45 24.29
N PHE A 575 25.84 31.21 25.31
CA PHE A 575 27.17 31.79 25.36
C PHE A 575 28.26 30.72 25.60
N VAL A 576 29.28 30.73 24.73
CA VAL A 576 30.42 29.81 24.80
C VAL A 576 31.70 30.61 25.04
N GLY A 577 32.43 30.30 26.11
CA GLY A 577 33.69 31.00 26.43
C GLY A 577 33.53 32.47 26.86
N GLY A 578 34.65 33.19 26.91
CA GLY A 578 34.75 34.57 27.40
C GLY A 578 34.64 34.72 28.93
N THR A 579 35.00 35.88 29.45
CA THR A 579 34.77 36.26 30.85
C THR A 579 33.74 37.38 30.97
N ALA A 580 32.88 37.28 31.97
CA ALA A 580 31.93 38.33 32.32
C ALA A 580 32.47 39.28 33.41
N VAL A 581 33.65 38.98 33.96
CA VAL A 581 34.35 39.84 34.92
C VAL A 581 35.54 40.48 34.23
N LEU A 582 35.54 41.81 34.17
CA LEU A 582 36.52 42.62 33.43
C LEU A 582 37.18 43.65 34.35
N THR A 583 38.35 44.14 33.94
CA THR A 583 39.04 45.22 34.62
C THR A 583 39.57 46.21 33.59
N VAL A 584 39.32 47.50 33.83
CA VAL A 584 39.81 48.61 33.00
C VAL A 584 40.42 49.69 33.89
N ALA A 585 41.27 50.53 33.33
CA ALA A 585 41.73 51.73 34.03
C ALA A 585 40.63 52.81 33.97
N GLN A 586 40.55 53.63 35.01
CA GLN A 586 39.84 54.90 34.98
C GLN A 586 40.29 55.72 33.76
N ASP A 587 39.34 56.38 33.11
CA ASP A 587 39.55 57.18 31.89
C ASP A 587 40.14 56.39 30.70
N SER A 588 40.03 55.05 30.69
CA SER A 588 40.46 54.24 29.55
C SER A 588 39.64 54.52 28.29
N PRO A 589 40.21 54.31 27.08
CA PRO A 589 39.41 54.23 25.86
C PRO A 589 38.38 53.09 25.94
N PRO A 590 37.37 53.06 25.04
CA PRO A 590 36.38 52.00 24.99
C PRO A 590 37.03 50.61 24.86
N LEU A 591 36.65 49.68 25.74
CA LEU A 591 37.04 48.28 25.72
C LEU A 591 36.14 47.50 24.74
N ASP A 592 36.73 46.74 23.81
CA ASP A 592 35.98 45.81 22.95
C ASP A 592 35.48 44.59 23.74
N LEU A 593 34.16 44.37 23.72
CA LEU A 593 33.50 43.29 24.44
C LEU A 593 33.31 42.03 23.58
N LYS A 594 33.52 42.10 22.26
CA LYS A 594 33.28 40.97 21.35
C LYS A 594 34.03 39.68 21.74
N PRO A 595 35.29 39.71 22.22
CA PRO A 595 35.98 38.49 22.69
C PRO A 595 35.28 37.76 23.84
N ASN A 596 34.33 38.41 24.51
CA ASN A 596 33.58 37.87 25.64
C ASN A 596 32.10 37.60 25.33
N LEU A 597 31.72 37.59 24.04
CA LEU A 597 30.33 37.48 23.60
C LEU A 597 30.13 36.39 22.54
N HIS A 598 31.02 35.40 22.52
CA HIS A 598 30.91 34.23 21.66
C HIS A 598 29.71 33.37 22.06
N VAL A 599 28.98 32.84 21.07
CA VAL A 599 27.78 32.01 21.28
C VAL A 599 27.78 30.77 20.38
N SER A 600 27.15 29.69 20.84
CA SER A 600 26.79 28.52 20.06
C SER A 600 25.30 28.62 19.70
N ASP A 601 24.99 28.50 18.42
CA ASP A 601 23.63 28.40 17.91
C ASP A 601 23.65 27.46 16.70
N THR A 602 23.03 26.29 16.85
CA THR A 602 23.08 25.21 15.85
C THR A 602 22.00 25.32 14.79
N ASP A 603 21.05 26.24 14.93
CA ASP A 603 19.99 26.42 13.94
C ASP A 603 20.57 27.02 12.65
N SER A 604 19.93 26.79 11.51
CA SER A 604 20.38 27.34 10.23
C SER A 604 19.51 28.49 9.76
N GLY A 605 20.13 29.53 9.17
CA GLY A 605 19.41 30.58 8.43
C GLY A 605 18.79 31.69 9.27
N GLN A 606 19.04 31.72 10.58
CA GLN A 606 18.59 32.80 11.48
C GLN A 606 19.68 33.87 11.64
N THR A 607 19.30 35.03 12.21
CA THR A 607 20.22 36.15 12.48
C THR A 607 20.29 36.42 13.97
N LEU A 608 21.48 36.22 14.54
CA LEU A 608 21.79 36.63 15.90
C LEU A 608 21.89 38.15 15.98
N THR A 609 21.23 38.74 16.98
CA THR A 609 21.28 40.17 17.27
C THR A 609 21.65 40.38 18.73
N TRP A 610 22.72 41.15 18.96
CA TRP A 610 23.12 41.54 20.32
C TRP A 610 22.50 42.88 20.68
N THR A 611 21.93 42.97 21.88
CA THR A 611 21.31 44.18 22.42
C THR A 611 21.71 44.42 23.87
N LEU A 612 21.52 45.66 24.33
CA LEU A 612 21.78 46.03 25.71
C LEU A 612 20.47 45.92 26.50
N ASN A 613 20.39 44.97 27.43
CA ASN A 613 19.22 44.75 28.28
C ASN A 613 19.24 45.60 29.55
N ALA A 614 20.43 45.85 30.11
CA ALA A 614 20.60 46.72 31.28
C ALA A 614 21.82 47.62 31.09
N VAL A 615 21.64 48.93 31.24
CA VAL A 615 22.71 49.92 31.09
C VAL A 615 23.59 49.97 32.34
N PRO A 616 24.91 50.27 32.19
CA PRO A 616 25.78 50.57 33.31
C PRO A 616 25.37 51.86 34.04
N ALA A 617 25.71 51.96 35.33
CA ALA A 617 25.46 53.17 36.13
C ALA A 617 26.59 54.20 36.00
N HIS A 618 27.81 53.74 35.73
CA HIS A 618 29.03 54.54 35.77
C HIS A 618 29.92 54.38 34.54
N GLY A 619 29.29 54.15 33.39
CA GLY A 619 29.92 54.01 32.09
C GLY A 619 28.91 54.07 30.98
N THR A 620 29.34 53.75 29.75
CA THR A 620 28.47 53.64 28.58
C THR A 620 28.80 52.35 27.83
N VAL A 621 27.76 51.67 27.35
CA VAL A 621 27.90 50.55 26.41
C VAL A 621 27.37 50.99 25.05
N THR A 622 28.20 50.84 24.00
CA THR A 622 27.81 51.13 22.62
C THR A 622 27.65 49.83 21.85
N ILE A 623 26.48 49.60 21.27
CA ILE A 623 26.19 48.46 20.39
C ILE A 623 25.71 48.98 19.04
N SER A 624 26.41 48.64 17.96
CA SER A 624 26.06 49.07 16.60
C SER A 624 26.42 48.00 15.58
N GLY A 625 25.43 47.59 14.77
CA GLY A 625 25.62 46.57 13.73
C GLY A 625 26.05 45.21 14.27
N ALA A 626 25.74 44.91 15.53
CA ALA A 626 26.14 43.70 16.21
C ALA A 626 25.22 42.53 15.83
N THR A 627 25.47 41.95 14.67
CA THR A 627 24.75 40.79 14.15
C THR A 627 25.70 39.71 13.64
N ALA A 628 25.22 38.47 13.57
CA ALA A 628 25.91 37.32 12.98
C ALA A 628 24.88 36.28 12.50
N GLY A 629 25.29 35.34 11.64
CA GLY A 629 24.44 34.20 11.26
C GLY A 629 24.54 33.05 12.26
N THR A 630 23.48 32.25 12.40
CA THR A 630 23.48 30.99 13.16
C THR A 630 24.15 29.84 12.38
N GLY A 631 24.28 28.66 13.00
CA GLY A 631 24.72 27.42 12.35
C GLY A 631 26.13 26.97 12.73
N ALA A 632 26.67 27.49 13.83
CA ALA A 632 28.00 27.15 14.32
C ALA A 632 28.03 27.11 15.85
N SER A 633 28.96 26.31 16.38
CA SER A 633 29.16 26.14 17.82
C SER A 633 29.99 27.25 18.48
N ASP A 634 30.56 28.16 17.68
CA ASP A 634 31.32 29.32 18.15
C ASP A 634 31.18 30.47 17.15
N ILE A 635 30.31 31.43 17.49
CA ILE A 635 29.94 32.57 16.66
C ILE A 635 30.32 33.85 17.40
N THR A 636 31.12 34.69 16.75
CA THR A 636 31.48 36.02 17.27
C THR A 636 30.54 37.09 16.71
N PRO A 637 30.05 38.04 17.52
CA PRO A 637 29.27 39.16 17.02
C PRO A 637 30.03 39.99 15.98
N GLY A 638 29.31 40.45 14.95
CA GLY A 638 29.78 41.51 14.06
C GLY A 638 29.78 42.89 14.73
N GLY A 639 30.02 43.92 13.93
CA GLY A 639 29.87 45.32 14.35
C GLY A 639 30.75 45.76 15.52
N ILE A 640 30.20 46.68 16.31
CA ILE A 640 30.86 47.33 17.46
C ILE A 640 30.06 47.00 18.72
N ILE A 641 30.75 46.47 19.73
CA ILE A 641 30.24 46.29 21.09
C ILE A 641 31.33 46.74 22.06
N THR A 642 31.20 47.92 22.67
CA THR A 642 32.23 48.47 23.55
C THR A 642 31.68 48.97 24.88
N TYR A 643 32.49 48.90 25.94
CA TYR A 643 32.24 49.55 27.23
C TYR A 643 33.28 50.64 27.49
N GLN A 644 32.84 51.83 27.92
CA GLN A 644 33.72 52.91 28.35
C GLN A 644 33.32 53.40 29.75
N PRO A 645 34.24 53.45 30.73
CA PRO A 645 33.93 54.00 32.04
C PRO A 645 33.65 55.51 31.96
N ALA A 646 32.80 56.03 32.85
CA ALA A 646 32.56 57.46 32.94
C ALA A 646 33.84 58.20 33.36
N PRO A 647 34.10 59.42 32.83
CA PRO A 647 35.29 60.18 33.20
C PRO A 647 35.43 60.36 34.73
N GLY A 648 36.60 60.09 35.26
CA GLY A 648 36.89 60.18 36.69
C GLY A 648 36.26 59.07 37.56
N TYR A 649 35.52 58.11 37.00
CA TYR A 649 34.96 57.00 37.79
C TYR A 649 36.01 55.94 38.11
N ASN A 650 35.99 55.45 39.35
CA ASN A 650 36.68 54.24 39.77
C ASN A 650 35.74 53.47 40.73
N GLY A 651 35.75 52.14 40.66
CA GLY A 651 34.78 51.29 41.35
C GLY A 651 34.20 50.20 40.45
N SER A 652 33.18 49.49 40.95
CA SER A 652 32.50 48.43 40.19
C SER A 652 31.36 49.00 39.35
N ASP A 653 31.15 48.47 38.16
CA ASP A 653 30.03 48.81 37.28
C ASP A 653 29.44 47.51 36.69
N THR A 654 28.15 47.51 36.37
CA THR A 654 27.46 46.29 35.90
C THR A 654 26.47 46.59 34.80
N PHE A 655 26.43 45.74 33.78
CA PHE A 655 25.48 45.85 32.66
C PHE A 655 25.16 44.47 32.10
N THR A 656 24.08 44.35 31.31
CA THR A 656 23.64 43.06 30.76
C THR A 656 23.51 43.13 29.25
N VAL A 657 24.23 42.28 28.54
CA VAL A 657 24.11 42.08 27.09
C VAL A 657 23.22 40.87 26.82
N HIS A 658 22.29 41.01 25.90
CA HIS A 658 21.39 39.96 25.45
C HIS A 658 21.69 39.60 23.99
N VAL A 659 21.57 38.32 23.65
CA VAL A 659 21.67 37.79 22.29
C VAL A 659 20.39 37.03 21.96
N SER A 660 19.85 37.23 20.76
CA SER A 660 18.66 36.53 20.27
C SER A 660 18.81 36.14 18.81
N ASP A 661 18.34 34.95 18.46
CA ASP A 661 18.21 34.43 17.09
C ASP A 661 16.94 34.95 16.37
N GLY A 662 16.08 35.70 17.08
CA GLY A 662 14.77 36.18 16.63
C GLY A 662 13.58 35.39 17.19
N THR A 663 13.82 34.19 17.72
CA THR A 663 12.82 33.28 18.31
C THR A 663 13.02 33.15 19.83
N ALA A 664 14.25 32.93 20.26
CA ALA A 664 14.68 32.78 21.66
C ALA A 664 15.97 33.59 21.91
N GLY A 665 16.46 33.60 23.15
CA GLY A 665 17.67 34.36 23.49
C GLY A 665 18.22 34.06 24.88
N GLU A 666 19.44 34.54 25.11
CA GLU A 666 20.16 34.41 26.38
C GLU A 666 20.79 35.77 26.78
N ALA A 667 20.98 35.98 28.09
CA ALA A 667 21.59 37.19 28.63
C ALA A 667 22.86 36.87 29.42
N ARG A 668 23.87 37.74 29.30
CA ARG A 668 25.12 37.70 30.05
C ARG A 668 25.32 39.01 30.82
N VAL A 669 25.49 38.89 32.13
CA VAL A 669 25.72 40.02 33.04
C VAL A 669 27.21 40.27 33.17
N PHE A 670 27.68 41.45 32.76
CA PHE A 670 29.06 41.89 32.93
C PHE A 670 29.24 42.65 34.24
N THR A 671 30.37 42.40 34.91
CA THR A 671 30.87 43.18 36.03
C THR A 671 32.24 43.74 35.68
N VAL A 672 32.37 45.05 35.64
CA VAL A 672 33.62 45.75 35.31
C VAL A 672 34.17 46.42 36.55
N THR A 673 35.42 46.13 36.89
CA THR A 673 36.17 46.86 37.92
C THR A 673 37.00 47.96 37.25
N VAL A 674 36.68 49.21 37.55
CA VAL A 674 37.41 50.39 37.06
C VAL A 674 38.47 50.76 38.09
N SER A 675 39.74 50.51 37.77
CA SER A 675 40.87 50.76 38.66
C SER A 675 41.27 52.24 38.61
N PRO A 676 41.55 52.89 39.76
CA PRO A 676 41.97 54.29 39.77
C PRO A 676 43.30 54.49 39.02
N LEU A 677 43.51 55.69 38.48
CA LEU A 677 44.82 56.06 37.91
C LEU A 677 45.92 56.04 38.99
N PRO A 678 47.15 55.63 38.66
CA PRO A 678 48.28 55.76 39.58
C PRO A 678 48.59 57.22 39.89
N ASN A 679 48.90 57.52 41.17
CA ASN A 679 49.29 58.87 41.62
C ASN A 679 50.59 59.35 40.94
N VAL A 680 50.60 60.60 40.50
CA VAL A 680 51.74 61.33 39.95
C VAL A 680 52.19 62.41 40.93
N ALA A 681 53.32 62.18 41.61
CA ALA A 681 53.85 63.11 42.59
C ALA A 681 53.98 64.56 42.08
N PRO A 682 53.78 65.58 42.92
CA PRO A 682 53.98 66.97 42.55
C PRO A 682 55.45 67.21 42.19
N VAL A 683 55.71 68.04 41.20
CA VAL A 683 57.07 68.41 40.77
C VAL A 683 57.18 69.92 40.75
N PHE A 684 58.18 70.50 41.43
CA PHE A 684 58.40 71.94 41.32
C PHE A 684 58.85 72.34 39.90
N VAL A 685 58.15 73.30 39.28
CA VAL A 685 58.42 73.77 37.91
C VAL A 685 58.90 75.22 37.92
N GLY A 686 59.94 75.52 37.14
CA GLY A 686 60.49 76.88 37.01
C GLY A 686 61.02 77.47 38.33
N GLY A 687 61.25 78.79 38.36
CA GLY A 687 61.67 79.55 39.54
C GLY A 687 63.14 79.37 39.96
N SER A 688 63.81 80.48 40.29
CA SER A 688 65.18 80.45 40.84
C SER A 688 65.22 79.84 42.25
N THR A 689 66.20 78.96 42.51
CA THR A 689 66.51 78.47 43.86
C THR A 689 67.50 79.38 44.60
N THR A 690 68.08 80.35 43.90
CA THR A 690 68.91 81.42 44.50
C THR A 690 68.11 82.71 44.59
N ILE A 691 67.97 83.26 45.80
CA ILE A 691 67.18 84.48 46.03
C ILE A 691 68.05 85.53 46.72
N LEU A 692 68.04 86.75 46.18
CA LEU A 692 68.63 87.91 46.82
C LEU A 692 67.57 88.60 47.66
N VAL A 693 67.85 88.84 48.93
CA VAL A 693 66.93 89.53 49.84
C VAL A 693 67.63 90.68 50.53
N HIS A 694 66.93 91.81 50.67
CA HIS A 694 67.45 92.94 51.44
C HIS A 694 67.31 92.68 52.94
N LYS A 695 68.30 93.13 53.71
CA LYS A 695 68.27 93.07 55.17
C LYS A 695 66.96 93.66 55.71
N ASN A 696 66.42 93.05 56.75
CA ASN A 696 65.17 93.45 57.43
C ASN A 696 63.89 93.44 56.56
N SER A 697 63.94 92.97 55.31
CA SER A 697 62.77 92.83 54.42
C SER A 697 62.10 91.47 54.57
N VAL A 698 60.82 91.40 54.22
CA VAL A 698 60.07 90.16 54.04
C VAL A 698 59.97 89.89 52.54
N THR A 699 60.40 88.73 52.09
CA THR A 699 60.34 88.33 50.68
C THR A 699 59.26 87.28 50.47
N ASP A 700 58.30 87.55 49.59
CA ASP A 700 57.32 86.56 49.14
C ASP A 700 58.02 85.50 48.28
N LEU A 701 57.83 84.23 48.65
CA LEU A 701 58.45 83.09 47.98
C LEU A 701 57.52 82.42 46.98
N LYS A 702 56.23 82.75 46.95
CA LYS A 702 55.25 82.13 46.03
C LYS A 702 55.68 82.12 44.56
N PRO A 703 56.31 83.19 43.99
CA PRO A 703 56.79 83.17 42.60
C PRO A 703 57.86 82.10 42.29
N TYR A 704 58.46 81.48 43.31
CA TYR A 704 59.50 80.46 43.16
C TYR A 704 59.03 79.04 43.48
N LEU A 705 57.73 78.87 43.79
CA LEU A 705 57.15 77.65 44.34
C LEU A 705 56.05 77.07 43.44
N HIS A 706 56.09 77.38 42.14
CA HIS A 706 55.22 76.76 41.17
C HIS A 706 55.47 75.25 41.09
N VAL A 707 54.39 74.47 40.97
CA VAL A 707 54.45 73.01 40.87
C VAL A 707 53.58 72.51 39.72
N SER A 708 53.96 71.40 39.11
CA SER A 708 53.14 70.60 38.22
C SER A 708 52.67 69.38 38.99
N ASP A 709 51.38 69.15 39.01
CA ASP A 709 50.77 67.94 39.54
C ASP A 709 49.62 67.56 38.60
N LYS A 710 49.73 66.39 37.97
CA LYS A 710 48.81 65.97 36.90
C LYS A 710 47.56 65.30 37.45
N ASP A 711 47.57 64.85 38.70
CA ASP A 711 46.42 64.19 39.29
C ASP A 711 45.31 65.22 39.56
N SER A 712 44.05 64.86 39.38
CA SER A 712 42.94 65.79 39.63
C SER A 712 42.31 65.58 41.01
N GLY A 713 41.80 66.66 41.62
CA GLY A 713 41.01 66.58 42.84
C GLY A 713 41.78 66.46 44.17
N GLN A 714 43.11 66.47 44.14
CA GLN A 714 43.94 66.46 45.37
C GLN A 714 44.20 67.89 45.87
N THR A 715 44.54 68.01 47.16
CA THR A 715 44.95 69.29 47.77
C THR A 715 46.45 69.30 48.01
N LEU A 716 47.16 70.13 47.25
CA LEU A 716 48.58 70.37 47.46
C LEU A 716 48.79 71.22 48.71
N THR A 717 49.71 70.82 49.58
CA THR A 717 50.02 71.51 50.84
C THR A 717 51.51 71.80 50.94
N TRP A 718 51.88 73.06 51.14
CA TRP A 718 53.28 73.48 51.33
C TRP A 718 53.62 73.56 52.81
N SER A 719 54.81 73.07 53.16
CA SER A 719 55.32 73.14 54.53
C SER A 719 56.85 73.23 54.56
N GLN A 720 57.39 73.57 55.73
CA GLN A 720 58.83 73.66 55.92
C GLN A 720 59.41 72.27 56.14
N ALA A 721 60.34 71.85 55.28
CA ALA A 721 61.10 70.61 55.47
C ALA A 721 62.39 70.87 56.29
N VAL A 722 63.11 71.95 55.98
CA VAL A 722 64.33 72.36 56.70
C VAL A 722 64.25 73.86 56.99
N ALA A 723 64.38 74.23 58.27
CA ALA A 723 64.28 75.62 58.72
C ALA A 723 65.54 76.45 58.32
N PRO A 724 65.38 77.75 58.03
CA PRO A 724 66.52 78.65 57.92
C PRO A 724 67.25 78.83 59.26
N ILE A 725 68.58 78.95 59.24
CA ILE A 725 69.37 79.18 60.46
C ILE A 725 69.51 80.69 60.74
N LYS A 726 69.49 81.51 59.68
CA LYS A 726 69.81 82.95 59.72
C LYS A 726 68.62 83.85 59.39
N GLY A 727 67.45 83.27 59.18
CA GLY A 727 66.17 83.94 59.07
C GLY A 727 65.04 83.13 59.69
N ALA A 728 63.81 83.47 59.30
CA ALA A 728 62.60 82.76 59.64
C ALA A 728 61.74 82.59 58.38
N LEU A 729 61.12 81.41 58.26
CA LEU A 729 60.16 81.11 57.22
C LEU A 729 58.74 81.15 57.81
N THR A 730 57.84 81.87 57.15
CA THR A 730 56.42 81.93 57.52
C THR A 730 55.62 81.20 56.46
N ILE A 731 54.96 80.10 56.83
CA ILE A 731 54.03 79.36 55.98
C ILE A 731 52.68 79.30 56.68
N SER A 732 51.64 79.86 56.08
CA SER A 732 50.29 79.86 56.65
C SER A 732 49.23 79.76 55.56
N GLY A 733 48.34 78.76 55.67
CA GLY A 733 47.26 78.52 54.71
C GLY A 733 47.75 78.23 53.29
N ALA A 734 48.95 77.67 53.15
CA ALA A 734 49.58 77.47 51.86
C ALA A 734 49.10 76.18 51.19
N THR A 735 48.03 76.29 50.41
CA THR A 735 47.40 75.18 49.68
C THR A 735 47.08 75.54 48.23
N ALA A 736 46.84 74.54 47.39
CA ALA A 736 46.29 74.68 46.04
C ALA A 736 45.63 73.37 45.59
N SER A 737 44.81 73.41 44.55
CA SER A 737 44.28 72.19 43.92
C SER A 737 45.27 71.63 42.91
N SER A 738 45.41 70.30 42.88
CA SER A 738 46.16 69.57 41.84
C SER A 738 45.43 69.60 40.49
N GLY A 739 46.05 69.07 39.43
CA GLY A 739 45.41 68.86 38.11
C GLY A 739 45.86 69.86 37.05
N SER A 740 46.99 70.51 37.25
CA SER A 740 47.59 71.49 36.34
C SER A 740 49.10 71.38 36.33
N THR A 741 49.71 71.72 35.19
CA THR A 741 51.16 71.72 35.03
C THR A 741 51.84 72.97 35.60
N ASN A 742 51.06 73.95 36.08
CA ASN A 742 51.59 75.17 36.67
C ASN A 742 50.64 75.70 37.76
N ILE A 743 50.91 75.31 39.00
CA ILE A 743 50.09 75.59 40.18
C ILE A 743 50.88 76.50 41.12
N THR A 744 50.28 77.62 41.50
CA THR A 744 50.86 78.56 42.48
C THR A 744 50.19 78.32 43.84
N PRO A 745 50.96 78.23 44.95
CA PRO A 745 50.36 78.15 46.28
C PRO A 745 49.51 79.38 46.61
N HIS A 746 48.35 79.16 47.21
CA HIS A 746 47.59 80.20 47.91
C HIS A 746 48.22 80.49 49.29
N GLY A 747 47.63 81.41 50.06
CA GLY A 747 48.11 81.78 51.39
C GLY A 747 49.41 82.58 51.40
N THR A 748 50.17 82.44 52.50
CA THR A 748 51.41 83.17 52.76
C THR A 748 52.58 82.21 52.84
N ILE A 749 53.59 82.44 52.00
CA ILE A 749 54.92 81.79 52.09
C ILE A 749 55.97 82.88 51.96
N SER A 750 56.66 83.23 53.04
CA SER A 750 57.65 84.31 53.01
C SER A 750 58.87 84.03 53.88
N TYR A 751 60.01 84.58 53.48
CA TYR A 751 61.26 84.52 54.23
C TYR A 751 61.64 85.90 54.76
N ARG A 752 62.09 85.95 56.02
CA ARG A 752 62.62 87.16 56.66
C ARG A 752 63.97 86.88 57.33
N PRO A 753 65.06 87.53 56.93
CA PRO A 753 66.35 87.44 57.62
C PRO A 753 66.25 87.87 59.10
N LYS A 754 67.15 87.36 59.95
CA LYS A 754 67.36 87.90 61.30
C LYS A 754 67.79 89.38 61.20
N PRO A 755 67.35 90.24 62.13
CA PRO A 755 67.72 91.65 62.10
C PRO A 755 69.23 91.86 61.97
N ALA A 756 69.63 92.75 61.05
CA ALA A 756 71.02 93.08 60.75
C ALA A 756 71.92 91.95 60.20
N TYR A 757 71.40 90.76 59.90
CA TYR A 757 72.18 89.69 59.26
C TYR A 757 72.54 90.03 57.81
N LEU A 758 73.76 89.70 57.40
CA LEU A 758 74.25 89.74 56.01
C LEU A 758 74.97 88.43 55.72
N GLY A 759 74.84 87.91 54.50
CA GLY A 759 75.47 86.66 54.09
C GLY A 759 74.47 85.56 53.69
N PRO A 760 74.95 84.33 53.50
CA PRO A 760 74.13 83.23 52.98
C PRO A 760 73.21 82.63 54.05
N ASP A 761 72.04 82.14 53.65
CA ASP A 761 71.17 81.26 54.43
C ASP A 761 70.59 80.17 53.52
N THR A 762 70.13 79.07 54.09
CA THR A 762 69.50 77.99 53.32
C THR A 762 68.32 77.39 54.07
N PHE A 763 67.28 77.00 53.34
CA PHE A 763 66.11 76.31 53.86
C PHE A 763 65.49 75.44 52.76
N THR A 764 64.67 74.47 53.15
CA THR A 764 63.95 73.60 52.21
C THR A 764 62.46 73.67 52.47
N ILE A 765 61.69 73.90 51.41
CA ILE A 765 60.23 73.82 51.40
C ILE A 765 59.84 72.49 50.74
N GLN A 766 58.81 71.84 51.27
CA GLN A 766 58.18 70.67 50.66
C GLN A 766 56.75 70.99 50.23
N VAL A 767 56.28 70.26 49.21
CA VAL A 767 54.89 70.24 48.74
C VAL A 767 54.43 68.79 48.70
N SER A 768 53.25 68.48 49.26
CA SER A 768 52.65 67.15 49.22
C SER A 768 51.24 67.22 48.65
N ASP A 769 50.87 66.24 47.83
CA ASP A 769 49.52 66.00 47.31
C ASP A 769 48.64 65.19 48.29
N GLY A 770 49.24 64.64 49.35
CA GLY A 770 48.63 63.74 50.32
C GLY A 770 49.08 62.27 50.18
N VAL A 771 49.74 61.92 49.08
CA VAL A 771 50.28 60.58 48.78
C VAL A 771 51.81 60.61 48.62
N ALA A 772 52.33 61.55 47.84
CA ALA A 772 53.74 61.79 47.57
C ALA A 772 54.17 63.21 47.99
N THR A 773 55.47 63.48 47.97
CA THR A 773 56.04 64.78 48.38
C THR A 773 57.24 65.14 47.51
N ALA A 774 57.35 66.41 47.15
CA ALA A 774 58.54 66.98 46.52
C ALA A 774 59.18 68.07 47.37
N TYR A 775 60.47 68.28 47.16
CA TYR A 775 61.31 69.18 47.94
C TYR A 775 61.97 70.24 47.06
N ARG A 776 62.15 71.44 47.59
CA ARG A 776 62.91 72.52 46.97
C ARG A 776 63.75 73.25 48.00
N THR A 777 65.07 73.24 47.78
CA THR A 777 66.04 73.95 48.61
C THR A 777 66.31 75.34 48.04
N PHE A 778 66.30 76.34 48.91
CA PHE A 778 66.63 77.72 48.57
C PHE A 778 67.99 78.09 49.15
N ASN A 779 68.78 78.80 48.36
CA ASN A 779 70.02 79.44 48.76
C ASN A 779 69.78 80.95 48.75
N VAL A 780 69.68 81.55 49.93
CA VAL A 780 69.39 82.97 50.07
C VAL A 780 70.66 83.75 50.34
N THR A 781 70.86 84.87 49.65
CA THR A 781 71.90 85.84 50.00
C THR A 781 71.25 87.09 50.57
N VAL A 782 71.57 87.42 51.82
CA VAL A 782 71.09 88.64 52.49
C VAL A 782 72.07 89.78 52.23
N SER A 783 71.62 90.79 51.49
CA SER A 783 72.40 91.97 51.10
C SER A 783 71.92 93.25 51.80
N LYS A 784 72.69 94.33 51.63
CA LYS A 784 72.50 95.60 52.33
C LYS A 784 71.19 96.31 52.00
#